data_AF-A0A2N2ERX7-F1
#
_entry.id   AF-A0A2N2ERX7-F1
#
_cell.length_a   1.000
_cell.length_b   1.000
_cell.length_c   1.000
_cell.angle_alpha   90.00
_cell.angle_beta   90.00
_cell.angle_gamma   90.00
#
_symmetry.space_group_name_H-M   'P 1'
#
loop_
_entity.id
_entity.type
_entity.pdbx_description
1 polymer ?
#
loop_
_entity_poly.entity_id
_entity_poly.type
_entity_poly.pdbx_seq_one_letter_code
_entity_poly.pdbx_strand_id
1 'polypeptide(L)'
;MANEYGELEQLVNDVTSLDTARMTLRWALERLQNIEKEKADLKKNLTLAEETAKRLQLKESSLRDAYESRNKTIEEKEDFYTKLEATMALLGEGKLDVQQLLKKEAKLDSLRRGLETEYQEKFEELDRSQRAIMERWNARLLDVESQYAGRLSEAQKKYDSLRAELDAEHQGRLTALQASFKGKEKEFNERLALLEGNVRNSEERVETRRRELEAEYLSKKRETEENYRKLRSMLENGLEEKIRAADSDHAAQVSSLEASWQAERSRLLEEQRVREEQFLAAQDRIKEIENNLAAQQETHHSELLKIISEKETAFRAQLAELEKEKAAKENNVRELSAALEKRAAGWEAEKAALRADFDARLSAMDAALKEREAGLEKDYAARKAALSGALTAERGDLERELESRVARERAELAAERAGMAEVKERLEAALAAAAGKIKELENNISSMSEAHRGELMARVSAAETSFREKLAAFETERRAYNESIKRMEAEVRARDAAGAADRQRLDSEAAARASVYESELAALAARLEAAAREAAAERERHGAELARVSAEAAAKFEERSAGLKAGYEAMAARIKADAETAIEAFKASFSASSEADGKNRDAERARLEQTLEQLSGQFRDAQVEIVELNTRLRKAAEDAGARESALTGEVIAVKASFDRELSARVKEAVLAQTAALVEAMETLKAEKAGLSDSLQAKHEELLRLKEDSQRSRSDLEARILADFTRAEEDRRTELEGSYAARLAALEDDFRARRAALEDEIGLQRARLTEENAALKSALEKISAAAASANARSAELAEKLLAAEKNYHAEKLGMQTEHVREAEASISEAVAAAVEVSEQRLRHAQDELAKARKEALDEAGSMEAEFAAEKDRLLEEMDRRDRYIESAEAKMQELEREMLRYRQDSSSELMRNISEQDKRFRDAAAEEKARTEARVKQLEDLLEAKEKLLADSDRFCRQKQLDLDKTHAELNQRLSKFNEELYAQKQALSEKEQSISDYRLKLEKEYSVKAGELEQMKAELTRAIMDYKGRK
;
A
#
# COMPACT_ATOMS: atom_id res chain seq x y z
N MET A 1 -41.39 78.02 38.69
CA MET A 1 -41.07 78.08 37.25
C MET A 1 -40.21 79.28 36.84
N ALA A 2 -40.40 80.52 37.34
CA ALA A 2 -39.56 81.66 36.92
C ALA A 2 -38.21 81.80 37.67
N ASN A 3 -38.06 81.22 38.87
CA ASN A 3 -36.80 81.29 39.65
C ASN A 3 -35.85 80.10 39.46
N GLU A 4 -36.27 79.04 38.75
CA GLU A 4 -35.45 77.84 38.54
C GLU A 4 -34.55 77.94 37.30
N TYR A 5 -34.85 78.89 36.39
CA TYR A 5 -33.99 79.16 35.23
C TYR A 5 -32.70 79.90 35.59
N GLY A 6 -32.68 80.65 36.70
CA GLY A 6 -31.48 81.40 37.14
C GLY A 6 -30.38 80.50 37.72
N GLU A 7 -30.74 79.39 38.36
CA GLU A 7 -29.76 78.44 38.92
C GLU A 7 -29.05 77.62 37.84
N LEU A 8 -29.72 77.36 36.71
CA LEU A 8 -29.14 76.70 35.53
C LEU A 8 -28.07 77.57 34.84
N GLU A 9 -28.27 78.89 34.79
CA GLU A 9 -27.32 79.82 34.18
C GLU A 9 -26.06 80.03 35.05
N GLN A 10 -26.22 79.95 36.38
CA GLN A 10 -25.12 80.03 37.33
C GLN A 10 -24.25 78.76 37.32
N LEU A 11 -24.88 77.59 37.16
CA LEU A 11 -24.19 76.29 37.04
C LEU A 11 -23.34 76.16 35.76
N VAL A 12 -23.69 76.86 34.69
CA VAL A 12 -22.91 76.86 33.43
C VAL A 12 -21.63 77.71 33.57
N ASN A 13 -21.65 78.76 34.41
CA ASN A 13 -20.48 79.62 34.65
C ASN A 13 -19.45 79.00 35.62
N ASP A 14 -19.87 78.08 36.50
CA ASP A 14 -18.95 77.40 37.44
C ASP A 14 -18.20 76.19 36.82
N VAL A 15 -18.49 75.84 35.57
CA VAL A 15 -17.81 74.77 34.83
C VAL A 15 -16.50 75.28 34.21
N THR A 16 -15.48 75.48 35.04
CA THR A 16 -14.11 75.82 34.59
C THR A 16 -13.17 74.61 34.50
N SER A 17 -13.65 73.40 34.82
CA SER A 17 -12.89 72.15 34.70
C SER A 17 -13.72 71.04 34.04
N LEU A 18 -13.06 70.23 33.19
CA LEU A 18 -13.67 69.20 32.34
C LEU A 18 -14.31 68.05 33.15
N ASP A 19 -13.78 67.75 34.33
CA ASP A 19 -14.37 66.76 35.24
C ASP A 19 -15.59 67.33 35.98
N THR A 20 -15.58 68.62 36.32
CA THR A 20 -16.79 69.30 36.84
C THR A 20 -17.88 69.29 35.79
N ALA A 21 -17.55 69.55 34.51
CA ALA A 21 -18.49 69.52 33.39
C ALA A 21 -19.16 68.16 33.19
N ARG A 22 -18.38 67.08 33.31
CA ARG A 22 -18.89 65.70 33.20
C ARG A 22 -19.78 65.34 34.38
N MET A 23 -19.43 65.78 35.57
CA MET A 23 -20.23 65.51 36.77
C MET A 23 -21.53 66.32 36.75
N THR A 24 -21.51 67.58 36.33
CA THR A 24 -22.73 68.38 36.12
C THR A 24 -23.58 67.86 34.97
N LEU A 25 -22.99 67.34 33.88
CA LEU A 25 -23.75 66.67 32.83
C LEU A 25 -24.41 65.38 33.32
N ARG A 26 -23.71 64.54 34.10
CA ARG A 26 -24.32 63.34 34.70
C ARG A 26 -25.43 63.70 35.67
N TRP A 27 -25.21 64.69 36.53
CA TRP A 27 -26.23 65.17 37.46
C TRP A 27 -27.42 65.78 36.72
N ALA A 28 -27.20 66.55 35.66
CA ALA A 28 -28.25 67.11 34.82
C ALA A 28 -29.04 66.03 34.07
N LEU A 29 -28.37 64.98 33.60
CA LEU A 29 -29.02 63.83 32.95
C LEU A 29 -29.83 62.99 33.95
N GLU A 30 -29.30 62.73 35.16
CA GLU A 30 -30.07 62.09 36.24
C GLU A 30 -31.26 62.94 36.68
N ARG A 31 -31.09 64.28 36.75
CA ARG A 31 -32.16 65.22 37.06
C ARG A 31 -33.23 65.21 35.97
N LEU A 32 -32.84 65.19 34.70
CA LEU A 32 -33.76 65.05 33.56
C LEU A 32 -34.51 63.70 33.61
N GLN A 33 -33.82 62.60 33.91
CA GLN A 33 -34.45 61.29 34.05
C GLN A 33 -35.46 61.25 35.21
N ASN A 34 -35.14 61.89 36.34
CA ASN A 34 -36.08 62.04 37.45
C ASN A 34 -37.28 62.91 37.06
N ILE A 35 -37.07 64.00 36.31
CA ILE A 35 -38.17 64.84 35.82
C ILE A 35 -39.05 64.08 34.82
N GLU A 36 -38.47 63.23 33.96
CA GLU A 36 -39.24 62.38 33.04
C GLU A 36 -40.06 61.32 33.79
N LYS A 37 -39.49 60.75 34.85
CA LYS A 37 -40.18 59.80 35.72
C LYS A 37 -41.31 60.49 36.49
N GLU A 38 -41.06 61.65 37.07
CA GLU A 38 -42.08 62.47 37.73
C GLU A 38 -43.17 62.90 36.75
N LYS A 39 -42.83 63.23 35.50
CA LYS A 39 -43.80 63.53 34.44
C LYS A 39 -44.65 62.30 34.07
N ALA A 40 -44.07 61.11 34.05
CA ALA A 40 -44.81 59.87 33.83
C ALA A 40 -45.76 59.56 35.00
N ASP A 41 -45.31 59.73 36.24
CA ASP A 41 -46.12 59.55 37.44
C ASP A 41 -47.23 60.60 37.54
N LEU A 42 -46.96 61.86 37.20
CA LEU A 42 -47.96 62.93 37.11
C LEU A 42 -48.99 62.64 36.01
N LYS A 43 -48.58 62.10 34.86
CA LYS A 43 -49.51 61.68 33.81
C LYS A 43 -50.41 60.53 34.27
N LYS A 44 -49.85 59.57 35.02
CA LYS A 44 -50.60 58.47 35.62
C LYS A 44 -51.59 58.96 36.70
N ASN A 45 -51.17 59.92 37.52
CA ASN A 45 -52.05 60.54 38.52
C ASN A 45 -53.14 61.40 37.89
N LEU A 46 -52.84 62.09 36.78
CA LEU A 46 -53.84 62.82 36.00
C LEU A 46 -54.89 61.86 35.41
N THR A 47 -54.47 60.74 34.84
CA THR A 47 -55.41 59.73 34.32
C THR A 47 -56.28 59.13 35.43
N LEU A 48 -55.71 58.85 36.60
CA LEU A 48 -56.49 58.39 37.76
C LEU A 48 -57.46 59.46 38.25
N ALA A 49 -57.05 60.73 38.29
CA ALA A 49 -57.91 61.85 38.64
C ALA A 49 -59.06 62.01 37.64
N GLU A 50 -58.81 61.94 36.33
CA GLU A 50 -59.83 62.00 35.29
C GLU A 50 -60.81 60.80 35.37
N GLU A 51 -60.32 59.60 35.65
CA GLU A 51 -61.16 58.42 35.88
C GLU A 51 -62.04 58.57 37.13
N THR A 52 -61.48 59.09 38.24
CA THR A 52 -62.27 59.36 39.44
C THR A 52 -63.30 60.48 39.21
N ALA A 53 -62.97 61.52 38.46
CA ALA A 53 -63.89 62.58 38.07
C ALA A 53 -65.03 62.03 37.21
N LYS A 54 -64.74 61.18 36.20
CA LYS A 54 -65.77 60.50 35.40
C LYS A 54 -66.66 59.59 36.23
N ARG A 55 -66.10 58.85 37.21
CA ARG A 55 -66.87 58.03 38.14
C ARG A 55 -67.78 58.87 39.04
N LEU A 56 -67.30 60.02 39.52
CA LEU A 56 -68.11 60.94 40.33
C LEU A 56 -69.20 61.60 39.50
N GLN A 57 -68.92 61.98 38.26
CA GLN A 57 -69.91 62.54 37.33
C GLN A 57 -71.02 61.53 37.01
N LEU A 58 -70.69 60.25 36.82
CA LEU A 58 -71.67 59.16 36.67
C LEU A 58 -72.50 58.93 37.95
N LYS A 59 -71.89 59.09 39.14
CA LYS A 59 -72.64 59.02 40.41
C LYS A 59 -73.56 60.22 40.60
N GLU A 60 -73.12 61.42 40.23
CA GLU A 60 -73.93 62.64 40.27
C GLU A 60 -75.14 62.52 39.34
N SER A 61 -74.95 62.04 38.10
CA SER A 61 -76.06 61.81 37.18
C SER A 61 -77.03 60.76 37.72
N SER A 62 -76.52 59.63 38.23
CA SER A 62 -77.36 58.59 38.83
C SER A 62 -78.15 59.07 40.05
N LEU A 63 -77.57 59.94 40.88
CA LEU A 63 -78.27 60.52 42.02
C LEU A 63 -79.31 61.55 41.58
N ARG A 64 -79.02 62.35 40.55
CA ARG A 64 -79.98 63.30 39.97
C ARG A 64 -81.20 62.57 39.41
N ASP A 65 -80.98 61.50 38.65
CA ASP A 65 -82.05 60.66 38.10
C ASP A 65 -82.89 60.02 39.22
N ALA A 66 -82.26 59.56 40.31
CA ALA A 66 -82.96 59.02 41.47
C ALA A 66 -83.79 60.10 42.21
N TYR A 67 -83.29 61.33 42.29
CA TYR A 67 -84.03 62.46 42.86
C TYR A 67 -85.23 62.86 42.00
N GLU A 68 -85.07 62.97 40.68
CA GLU A 68 -86.16 63.28 39.76
C GLU A 68 -87.24 62.20 39.77
N SER A 69 -86.84 60.93 39.78
CA SER A 69 -87.74 59.78 39.94
C SER A 69 -88.57 59.89 41.24
N ARG A 70 -87.90 60.20 42.35
CA ARG A 70 -88.58 60.32 43.65
C ARG A 70 -89.51 61.52 43.71
N ASN A 71 -89.12 62.65 43.10
CA ASN A 71 -89.95 63.85 43.03
C ASN A 71 -91.22 63.60 42.21
N LYS A 72 -91.08 62.93 41.07
CA LYS A 72 -92.23 62.53 40.24
C LYS A 72 -93.18 61.58 40.98
N THR A 73 -92.63 60.66 41.76
CA THR A 73 -93.44 59.75 42.60
C THR A 73 -94.20 60.50 43.70
N ILE A 74 -93.65 61.61 44.20
CA ILE A 74 -94.31 62.46 45.20
C ILE A 74 -95.41 63.29 44.54
N GLU A 75 -95.14 63.92 43.39
CA GLU A 75 -96.13 64.64 42.60
C GLU A 75 -97.33 63.75 42.21
N GLU A 76 -97.07 62.52 41.76
CA GLU A 76 -98.12 61.55 41.45
C GLU A 76 -98.99 61.18 42.67
N LYS A 77 -98.39 61.14 43.88
CA LYS A 77 -99.13 60.92 45.12
C LYS A 77 -99.96 62.14 45.52
N GLU A 78 -99.42 63.35 45.39
CA GLU A 78 -100.15 64.59 45.66
C GLU A 78 -101.34 64.74 44.71
N ASP A 79 -101.17 64.44 43.43
CA ASP A 79 -102.25 64.39 42.44
C ASP A 79 -103.32 63.34 42.79
N PHE A 80 -102.90 62.18 43.30
CA PHE A 80 -103.82 61.15 43.76
C PHE A 80 -104.63 61.62 44.97
N TYR A 81 -104.01 62.24 45.97
CA TYR A 81 -104.71 62.77 47.14
C TYR A 81 -105.65 63.92 46.77
N THR A 82 -105.26 64.80 45.85
CA THR A 82 -106.11 65.89 45.36
C THR A 82 -107.35 65.35 44.62
N LYS A 83 -107.18 64.28 43.83
CA LYS A 83 -108.30 63.57 43.18
C LYS A 83 -109.18 62.82 44.19
N LEU A 84 -108.59 62.27 45.24
CA LEU A 84 -109.31 61.60 46.31
C LEU A 84 -110.16 62.59 47.12
N GLU A 85 -109.61 63.76 47.46
CA GLU A 85 -110.35 64.85 48.10
C GLU A 85 -111.49 65.37 47.21
N ALA A 86 -111.24 65.58 45.92
CA ALA A 86 -112.27 66.00 44.96
C ALA A 86 -113.38 64.96 44.80
N THR A 87 -113.05 63.66 44.83
CA THR A 87 -114.05 62.59 44.74
C THR A 87 -114.81 62.38 46.05
N MET A 88 -114.17 62.56 47.21
CA MET A 88 -114.84 62.57 48.51
C MET A 88 -115.78 63.78 48.67
N ALA A 89 -115.38 64.96 48.18
CA ALA A 89 -116.24 66.14 48.15
C ALA A 89 -117.49 65.93 47.26
N LEU A 90 -117.32 65.32 46.08
CA LEU A 90 -118.45 64.97 45.20
C LEU A 90 -119.37 63.88 45.77
N LEU A 91 -118.83 62.96 46.59
CA LEU A 91 -119.60 61.94 47.30
C LEU A 91 -120.42 62.55 48.45
N GLY A 92 -119.86 63.55 49.15
CA GLY A 92 -120.54 64.29 50.23
C GLY A 92 -121.71 65.16 49.75
N GLU A 93 -121.68 65.62 48.49
CA GLU A 93 -122.75 66.43 47.89
C GLU A 93 -123.90 65.63 47.26
N GLY A 94 -123.82 64.29 47.22
CA GLY A 94 -124.91 63.43 46.74
C GLY A 94 -125.24 63.53 45.23
N LYS A 95 -124.33 64.08 44.41
CA LYS A 95 -124.55 64.34 42.97
C LYS A 95 -124.14 63.18 42.04
N LEU A 96 -123.85 61.99 42.58
CA LEU A 96 -123.37 60.85 41.80
C LEU A 96 -124.54 60.03 41.25
N ASP A 97 -125.05 60.46 40.09
CA ASP A 97 -126.10 59.80 39.32
C ASP A 97 -125.59 58.51 38.65
N VAL A 98 -126.44 57.48 38.52
CA VAL A 98 -126.13 56.14 38.00
C VAL A 98 -125.59 56.20 36.56
N GLN A 99 -126.02 57.18 35.76
CA GLN A 99 -125.44 57.41 34.43
C GLN A 99 -123.98 57.89 34.49
N GLN A 100 -123.57 58.58 35.55
CA GLN A 100 -122.17 58.95 35.78
C GLN A 100 -121.34 57.76 36.25
N LEU A 101 -121.94 56.80 36.97
CA LEU A 101 -121.28 55.55 37.34
C LEU A 101 -121.02 54.67 36.11
N LEU A 102 -121.97 54.55 35.18
CA LEU A 102 -121.75 53.83 33.91
C LEU A 102 -120.70 54.51 33.01
N LYS A 103 -120.67 55.85 32.98
CA LYS A 103 -119.57 56.59 32.31
C LYS A 103 -118.22 56.40 33.01
N LYS A 104 -118.22 56.29 34.34
CA LYS A 104 -117.01 55.97 35.12
C LYS A 104 -116.57 54.53 34.89
N GLU A 105 -117.49 53.59 34.72
CA GLU A 105 -117.18 52.18 34.40
C GLU A 105 -116.56 52.06 33.00
N ALA A 106 -117.14 52.70 31.98
CA ALA A 106 -116.53 52.76 30.65
C ALA A 106 -115.15 53.45 30.66
N LYS A 107 -114.97 54.46 31.52
CA LYS A 107 -113.67 55.13 31.74
C LYS A 107 -112.69 54.25 32.51
N LEU A 108 -113.17 53.42 33.45
CA LEU A 108 -112.36 52.44 34.16
C LEU A 108 -111.91 51.31 33.23
N ASP A 109 -112.74 50.87 32.28
CA ASP A 109 -112.34 49.90 31.27
C ASP A 109 -111.34 50.48 30.26
N SER A 110 -111.47 51.77 29.89
CA SER A 110 -110.43 52.43 29.08
C SER A 110 -109.13 52.60 29.85
N LEU A 111 -109.19 52.88 31.16
CA LEU A 111 -108.02 52.95 32.03
C LEU A 111 -107.40 51.58 32.29
N ARG A 112 -108.19 50.51 32.36
CA ARG A 112 -107.69 49.13 32.44
C ARG A 112 -106.93 48.75 31.18
N ARG A 113 -107.49 49.00 29.99
CA ARG A 113 -106.76 48.77 28.73
C ARG A 113 -105.53 49.67 28.61
N GLY A 114 -105.61 50.92 29.09
CA GLY A 114 -104.47 51.82 29.18
C GLY A 114 -103.36 51.25 30.06
N LEU A 115 -103.69 50.79 31.26
CA LEU A 115 -102.75 50.14 32.18
C LEU A 115 -102.20 48.83 31.61
N GLU A 116 -103.02 48.00 30.97
CA GLU A 116 -102.55 46.78 30.30
C GLU A 116 -101.55 47.13 29.19
N THR A 117 -101.82 48.18 28.41
CA THR A 117 -100.88 48.66 27.37
C THR A 117 -99.60 49.21 28.00
N GLU A 118 -99.70 50.00 29.08
CA GLU A 118 -98.53 50.51 29.81
C GLU A 118 -97.71 49.39 30.46
N TYR A 119 -98.34 48.35 31.00
CA TYR A 119 -97.64 47.18 31.51
C TYR A 119 -96.98 46.40 30.38
N GLN A 120 -97.66 46.21 29.25
CA GLN A 120 -97.10 45.57 28.06
C GLN A 120 -95.87 46.35 27.56
N GLU A 121 -95.97 47.68 27.46
CA GLU A 121 -94.87 48.57 27.08
C GLU A 121 -93.71 48.50 28.06
N LYS A 122 -93.98 48.49 29.38
CA LYS A 122 -92.94 48.32 30.41
C LYS A 122 -92.27 46.95 30.36
N PHE A 123 -93.01 45.89 30.06
CA PHE A 123 -92.43 44.56 29.84
C PHE A 123 -91.56 44.54 28.59
N GLU A 124 -92.01 45.16 27.49
CA GLU A 124 -91.21 45.30 26.28
C GLU A 124 -89.97 46.18 26.49
N GLU A 125 -90.05 47.23 27.32
CA GLU A 125 -88.91 48.05 27.72
C GLU A 125 -87.93 47.28 28.61
N LEU A 126 -88.44 46.46 29.55
CA LEU A 126 -87.63 45.62 30.40
C LEU A 126 -86.93 44.53 29.58
N ASP A 127 -87.62 43.92 28.61
CA ASP A 127 -87.04 42.99 27.64
C ASP A 127 -85.98 43.68 26.76
N ARG A 128 -86.26 44.89 26.27
CA ARG A 128 -85.29 45.70 25.51
C ARG A 128 -84.07 46.03 26.36
N SER A 129 -84.26 46.39 27.62
CA SER A 129 -83.19 46.68 28.58
C SER A 129 -82.36 45.44 28.89
N GLN A 130 -83.00 44.29 29.13
CA GLN A 130 -82.32 43.02 29.34
C GLN A 130 -81.52 42.60 28.10
N ARG A 131 -82.08 42.73 26.90
CA ARG A 131 -81.34 42.51 25.64
C ARG A 131 -80.15 43.44 25.50
N ALA A 132 -80.31 44.74 25.80
CA ALA A 132 -79.21 45.69 25.74
C ALA A 132 -78.11 45.38 26.77
N ILE A 133 -78.47 44.87 27.96
CA ILE A 133 -77.49 44.42 28.97
C ILE A 133 -76.76 43.17 28.49
N MET A 134 -77.49 42.19 27.95
CA MET A 134 -76.90 40.97 27.36
C MET A 134 -75.97 41.31 26.20
N GLU A 135 -76.35 42.22 25.30
CA GLU A 135 -75.51 42.70 24.20
C GLU A 135 -74.23 43.38 24.71
N ARG A 136 -74.32 44.21 25.76
CA ARG A 136 -73.15 44.83 26.40
C ARG A 136 -72.24 43.81 27.07
N TRP A 137 -72.79 42.79 27.71
CA TRP A 137 -72.02 41.71 28.31
C TRP A 137 -71.32 40.87 27.26
N ASN A 138 -72.02 40.48 26.19
CA ASN A 138 -71.45 39.77 25.06
C ASN A 138 -70.35 40.59 24.37
N ALA A 139 -70.54 41.91 24.21
CA ALA A 139 -69.52 42.79 23.65
C ALA A 139 -68.27 42.86 24.55
N ARG A 140 -68.43 42.91 25.87
CA ARG A 140 -67.30 42.87 26.81
C ARG A 140 -66.59 41.52 26.81
N LEU A 141 -67.34 40.43 26.73
CA LEU A 141 -66.79 39.08 26.64
C LEU A 141 -65.95 38.94 25.37
N LEU A 142 -66.49 39.35 24.22
CA LEU A 142 -65.79 39.38 22.94
C LEU A 142 -64.53 40.26 22.98
N ASP A 143 -64.59 41.42 23.64
CA ASP A 143 -63.42 42.30 23.80
C ASP A 143 -62.33 41.62 24.63
N VAL A 144 -62.70 40.95 25.73
CA VAL A 144 -61.77 40.16 26.56
C VAL A 144 -61.19 38.98 25.79
N GLU A 145 -62.01 38.23 25.06
CA GLU A 145 -61.57 37.14 24.17
C GLU A 145 -60.61 37.65 23.09
N SER A 146 -60.90 38.81 22.50
CA SER A 146 -60.02 39.44 21.50
C SER A 146 -58.67 39.85 22.11
N GLN A 147 -58.64 40.31 23.36
CA GLN A 147 -57.42 40.65 24.08
C GLN A 147 -56.59 39.40 24.41
N TYR A 148 -57.24 38.30 24.81
CA TYR A 148 -56.56 37.02 25.03
C TYR A 148 -56.02 36.44 23.71
N ALA A 149 -56.82 36.45 22.65
CA ALA A 149 -56.37 36.03 21.31
C ALA A 149 -55.20 36.89 20.82
N GLY A 150 -55.23 38.20 21.08
CA GLY A 150 -54.15 39.13 20.78
C GLY A 150 -52.85 38.75 21.51
N ARG A 151 -52.92 38.59 22.83
CA ARG A 151 -51.78 38.17 23.68
C ARG A 151 -51.23 36.79 23.28
N LEU A 152 -52.12 35.85 22.95
CA LEU A 152 -51.73 34.52 22.48
C LEU A 152 -50.98 34.63 21.15
N SER A 153 -51.47 35.45 20.21
CA SER A 153 -50.78 35.66 18.93
C SER A 153 -49.42 36.35 19.10
N GLU A 154 -49.29 37.27 20.06
CA GLU A 154 -48.02 37.92 20.37
C GLU A 154 -47.03 36.96 21.01
N ALA A 155 -47.49 36.08 21.91
CA ALA A 155 -46.68 35.01 22.47
C ALA A 155 -46.22 34.02 21.38
N GLN A 156 -47.12 33.65 20.47
CA GLN A 156 -46.82 32.80 19.30
C GLN A 156 -45.75 33.46 18.41
N LYS A 157 -45.91 34.74 18.08
CA LYS A 157 -44.92 35.50 17.28
C LYS A 157 -43.55 35.57 17.94
N LYS A 158 -43.49 35.74 19.28
CA LYS A 158 -42.23 35.72 20.03
C LYS A 158 -41.58 34.34 20.04
N TYR A 159 -42.38 33.29 20.15
CA TYR A 159 -41.88 31.92 20.06
C TYR A 159 -41.32 31.62 18.66
N ASP A 160 -42.06 31.99 17.62
CA ASP A 160 -41.62 31.80 16.23
C ASP A 160 -40.38 32.63 15.90
N SER A 161 -40.25 33.85 16.45
CA SER A 161 -39.04 34.66 16.29
C SER A 161 -37.84 34.05 17.00
N LEU A 162 -37.99 33.62 18.26
CA LEU A 162 -36.92 32.95 19.00
C LEU A 162 -36.49 31.65 18.32
N ARG A 163 -37.45 30.90 17.78
CA ARG A 163 -37.17 29.69 17.00
C ARG A 163 -36.38 30.01 15.73
N ALA A 164 -36.81 31.03 14.98
CA ALA A 164 -36.11 31.45 13.77
C ALA A 164 -34.69 31.97 14.06
N GLU A 165 -34.49 32.70 15.15
CA GLU A 165 -33.17 33.14 15.62
C GLU A 165 -32.27 31.96 15.98
N LEU A 166 -32.79 30.98 16.71
CA LEU A 166 -32.06 29.78 17.10
C LEU A 166 -31.69 28.91 15.89
N ASP A 167 -32.62 28.73 14.95
CA ASP A 167 -32.38 28.02 13.68
C ASP A 167 -31.33 28.74 12.83
N ALA A 168 -31.38 30.08 12.76
CA ALA A 168 -30.37 30.88 12.07
C ALA A 168 -28.99 30.78 12.74
N GLU A 169 -28.93 30.77 14.08
CA GLU A 169 -27.67 30.59 14.81
C GLU A 169 -27.09 29.18 14.60
N HIS A 170 -27.93 28.14 14.65
CA HIS A 170 -27.52 26.78 14.33
C HIS A 170 -27.00 26.63 12.90
N GLN A 171 -27.70 27.20 11.92
CA GLN A 171 -27.25 27.24 10.52
C GLN A 171 -25.95 28.02 10.36
N GLY A 172 -25.79 29.13 11.10
CA GLY A 172 -24.56 29.92 11.14
C GLY A 172 -23.37 29.13 11.71
N ARG A 173 -23.58 28.38 12.80
CA ARG A 173 -22.55 27.49 13.38
C ARG A 173 -22.20 26.36 12.42
N LEU A 174 -23.18 25.74 11.77
CA LEU A 174 -22.97 24.70 10.75
C LEU A 174 -22.16 25.22 9.56
N THR A 175 -22.49 26.40 9.04
CA THR A 175 -21.73 27.00 7.93
C THR A 175 -20.32 27.40 8.35
N ALA A 176 -20.13 27.93 9.56
CA ALA A 176 -18.80 28.23 10.10
C ALA A 176 -17.95 26.95 10.29
N LEU A 177 -18.55 25.87 10.78
CA LEU A 177 -17.90 24.56 10.92
C LEU A 177 -17.52 23.98 9.54
N GLN A 178 -18.43 24.07 8.57
CA GLN A 178 -18.19 23.60 7.20
C GLN A 178 -17.09 24.41 6.50
N ALA A 179 -17.04 25.73 6.73
CA ALA A 179 -15.96 26.59 6.26
C ALA A 179 -14.62 26.25 6.92
N SER A 180 -14.60 25.95 8.22
CA SER A 180 -13.42 25.49 8.95
C SER A 180 -12.89 24.17 8.39
N PHE A 181 -13.77 23.20 8.14
CA PHE A 181 -13.39 21.91 7.54
C PHE A 181 -12.82 22.09 6.13
N LYS A 182 -13.48 22.88 5.27
CA LYS A 182 -12.95 23.18 3.93
C LYS A 182 -11.60 23.91 3.97
N GLY A 183 -11.42 24.80 4.96
CA GLY A 183 -10.14 25.47 5.19
C GLY A 183 -9.02 24.48 5.54
N LYS A 184 -9.29 23.57 6.49
CA LYS A 184 -8.35 22.50 6.88
C LYS A 184 -8.08 21.52 5.74
N GLU A 185 -9.09 21.14 4.99
CA GLU A 185 -8.97 20.28 3.81
C GLU A 185 -8.06 20.94 2.76
N LYS A 186 -8.22 22.25 2.52
CA LYS A 186 -7.34 23.01 1.64
C LYS A 186 -5.90 23.05 2.16
N GLU A 187 -5.69 23.27 3.47
CA GLU A 187 -4.35 23.25 4.08
C GLU A 187 -3.68 21.86 3.96
N PHE A 188 -4.43 20.78 4.18
CA PHE A 188 -3.92 19.42 4.00
C PHE A 188 -3.58 19.13 2.54
N ASN A 189 -4.41 19.56 1.60
CA ASN A 189 -4.14 19.41 0.18
C ASN A 189 -2.91 20.21 -0.26
N GLU A 190 -2.71 21.42 0.28
CA GLU A 190 -1.50 22.22 0.04
C GLU A 190 -0.25 21.56 0.63
N ARG A 191 -0.32 21.00 1.84
CA ARG A 191 0.78 20.21 2.45
C ARG A 191 1.09 18.94 1.67
N LEU A 192 0.07 18.22 1.21
CA LEU A 192 0.22 17.04 0.36
C LEU A 192 0.91 17.41 -0.95
N ALA A 193 0.46 18.47 -1.63
CA ALA A 193 1.10 18.95 -2.86
C ALA A 193 2.56 19.35 -2.65
N LEU A 194 2.89 19.96 -1.51
CA LEU A 194 4.27 20.29 -1.11
C LEU A 194 5.11 19.04 -0.86
N LEU A 195 4.57 18.03 -0.17
CA LEU A 195 5.25 16.76 0.09
C LEU A 195 5.46 15.96 -1.20
N GLU A 196 4.44 15.87 -2.05
CA GLU A 196 4.53 15.25 -3.38
C GLU A 196 5.55 15.97 -4.26
N GLY A 197 5.59 17.31 -4.23
CA GLY A 197 6.59 18.10 -4.92
C GLY A 197 8.01 17.83 -4.40
N ASN A 198 8.19 17.72 -3.09
CA ASN A 198 9.48 17.38 -2.48
C ASN A 198 9.93 15.95 -2.81
N VAL A 199 9.01 14.99 -2.81
CA VAL A 199 9.28 13.61 -3.21
C VAL A 199 9.69 13.56 -4.68
N ARG A 200 8.94 14.20 -5.59
CA ARG A 200 9.32 14.29 -7.00
C ARG A 200 10.68 14.94 -7.21
N ASN A 201 10.98 16.03 -6.51
CA ASN A 201 12.30 16.68 -6.59
C ASN A 201 13.41 15.77 -6.06
N SER A 202 13.13 14.95 -5.04
CA SER A 202 14.09 13.97 -4.50
C SER A 202 14.30 12.79 -5.46
N GLU A 203 13.23 12.31 -6.10
CA GLU A 203 13.28 11.27 -7.13
C GLU A 203 14.05 11.76 -8.36
N GLU A 204 13.82 13.00 -8.80
CA GLU A 204 14.54 13.62 -9.90
C GLU A 204 16.03 13.79 -9.59
N ARG A 205 16.39 14.13 -8.33
CA ARG A 205 17.79 14.16 -7.85
C ARG A 205 18.43 12.77 -7.83
N VAL A 206 17.69 11.74 -7.43
CA VAL A 206 18.17 10.36 -7.46
C VAL A 206 18.34 9.87 -8.88
N GLU A 207 17.41 10.20 -9.78
CA GLU A 207 17.52 9.87 -11.21
C GLU A 207 18.68 10.60 -11.89
N THR A 208 18.88 11.89 -11.61
CA THR A 208 20.05 12.62 -12.13
C THR A 208 21.34 12.03 -11.58
N ARG A 209 21.42 11.73 -10.28
CA ARG A 209 22.59 11.08 -9.70
C ARG A 209 22.84 9.68 -10.28
N ARG A 210 21.78 8.93 -10.55
CA ARG A 210 21.86 7.63 -11.23
C ARG A 210 22.37 7.79 -12.66
N ARG A 211 21.86 8.76 -13.44
CA ARG A 211 22.35 9.04 -14.80
C ARG A 211 23.82 9.47 -14.80
N GLU A 212 24.25 10.27 -13.82
CA GLU A 212 25.66 10.63 -13.62
C GLU A 212 26.52 9.40 -13.32
N LEU A 213 26.11 8.55 -12.38
CA LEU A 213 26.84 7.32 -12.03
C LEU A 213 26.87 6.31 -13.17
N GLU A 214 25.79 6.16 -13.94
CA GLU A 214 25.75 5.34 -15.15
C GLU A 214 26.70 5.91 -16.22
N ALA A 215 26.77 7.23 -16.39
CA ALA A 215 27.70 7.89 -17.30
C ALA A 215 29.17 7.73 -16.85
N GLU A 216 29.46 7.88 -15.56
CA GLU A 216 30.78 7.65 -14.98
C GLU A 216 31.22 6.18 -15.12
N TYR A 217 30.30 5.24 -14.88
CA TYR A 217 30.56 3.81 -15.07
C TYR A 217 30.84 3.47 -16.53
N LEU A 218 30.04 3.99 -17.48
CA LEU A 218 30.27 3.80 -18.91
C LEU A 218 31.57 4.45 -19.37
N SER A 219 31.93 5.61 -18.82
CA SER A 219 33.21 6.27 -19.08
C SER A 219 34.38 5.42 -18.61
N LYS A 220 34.38 4.98 -17.34
CA LYS A 220 35.41 4.07 -16.78
C LYS A 220 35.48 2.74 -17.52
N LYS A 221 34.34 2.20 -17.96
CA LYS A 221 34.29 1.00 -18.79
C LYS A 221 34.97 1.21 -20.13
N ARG A 222 34.71 2.34 -20.81
CA ARG A 222 35.41 2.68 -22.07
C ARG A 222 36.91 2.88 -21.84
N GLU A 223 37.29 3.56 -20.76
CA GLU A 223 38.69 3.79 -20.40
C GLU A 223 39.42 2.48 -20.12
N THR A 224 38.80 1.55 -19.39
CA THR A 224 39.36 0.22 -19.13
C THR A 224 39.42 -0.62 -20.40
N GLU A 225 38.38 -0.63 -21.23
CA GLU A 225 38.39 -1.30 -22.54
C GLU A 225 39.46 -0.74 -23.49
N GLU A 226 39.66 0.58 -23.51
CA GLU A 226 40.74 1.22 -24.27
C GLU A 226 42.12 0.87 -23.71
N ASN A 227 42.28 0.82 -22.38
CA ASN A 227 43.51 0.37 -21.75
C ASN A 227 43.80 -1.10 -22.04
N TYR A 228 42.77 -1.96 -22.05
CA TYR A 228 42.89 -3.36 -22.47
C TYR A 228 43.26 -3.47 -23.96
N ARG A 229 42.66 -2.65 -24.84
CA ARG A 229 43.03 -2.61 -26.26
C ARG A 229 44.47 -2.12 -26.47
N LYS A 230 44.91 -1.09 -25.74
CA LYS A 230 46.29 -0.60 -25.77
C LYS A 230 47.26 -1.64 -25.26
N LEU A 231 46.97 -2.29 -24.15
CA LEU A 231 47.81 -3.36 -23.58
C LEU A 231 47.89 -4.56 -24.52
N ARG A 232 46.75 -4.96 -25.09
CA ARG A 232 46.68 -6.03 -26.10
C ARG A 232 47.49 -5.68 -27.33
N SER A 233 47.35 -4.47 -27.88
CA SER A 233 48.12 -4.01 -29.03
C SER A 233 49.62 -3.92 -28.71
N MET A 234 50.02 -3.49 -27.52
CA MET A 234 51.43 -3.51 -27.10
C MET A 234 51.98 -4.94 -26.99
N LEU A 235 51.19 -5.89 -26.48
CA LEU A 235 51.59 -7.29 -26.39
C LEU A 235 51.63 -7.97 -27.76
N GLU A 236 50.65 -7.72 -28.62
CA GLU A 236 50.62 -8.22 -30.01
C GLU A 236 51.79 -7.65 -30.81
N ASN A 237 52.05 -6.34 -30.74
CA ASN A 237 53.21 -5.72 -31.38
C ASN A 237 54.54 -6.24 -30.83
N GLY A 238 54.65 -6.44 -29.52
CA GLY A 238 55.85 -7.00 -28.89
C GLY A 238 56.08 -8.48 -29.23
N LEU A 239 55.02 -9.25 -29.46
CA LEU A 239 55.10 -10.63 -29.97
C LEU A 239 55.48 -10.64 -31.45
N GLU A 240 54.90 -9.75 -32.27
CA GLU A 240 55.26 -9.61 -33.67
C GLU A 240 56.71 -9.14 -33.85
N GLU A 241 57.21 -8.22 -33.02
CA GLU A 241 58.62 -7.82 -33.03
C GLU A 241 59.54 -8.97 -32.62
N LYS A 242 59.15 -9.78 -31.63
CA LYS A 242 59.90 -10.98 -31.26
C LYS A 242 59.90 -12.04 -32.36
N ILE A 243 58.79 -12.22 -33.05
CA ILE A 243 58.68 -13.13 -34.20
C ILE A 243 59.54 -12.59 -35.35
N ARG A 244 59.46 -11.29 -35.68
CA ARG A 244 60.32 -10.67 -36.70
C ARG A 244 61.80 -10.72 -36.34
N ALA A 245 62.15 -10.54 -35.06
CA ALA A 245 63.53 -10.67 -34.58
C ALA A 245 64.01 -12.12 -34.66
N ALA A 246 63.17 -13.10 -34.26
CA ALA A 246 63.48 -14.51 -34.40
C ALA A 246 63.58 -14.95 -35.86
N ASP A 247 62.73 -14.43 -36.75
CA ASP A 247 62.77 -14.69 -38.19
C ASP A 247 63.98 -14.01 -38.83
N SER A 248 64.38 -12.83 -38.37
CA SER A 248 65.60 -12.13 -38.80
C SER A 248 66.86 -12.85 -38.33
N ASP A 249 66.88 -13.32 -37.09
CA ASP A 249 67.99 -14.10 -36.53
C ASP A 249 68.05 -15.49 -37.19
N HIS A 250 66.91 -16.11 -37.48
CA HIS A 250 66.83 -17.36 -38.22
C HIS A 250 67.24 -17.16 -39.68
N ALA A 251 66.86 -16.06 -40.32
CA ALA A 251 67.32 -15.71 -41.67
C ALA A 251 68.82 -15.42 -41.70
N ALA A 252 69.36 -14.74 -40.69
CA ALA A 252 70.80 -14.51 -40.55
C ALA A 252 71.55 -15.81 -40.28
N GLN A 253 71.00 -16.71 -39.45
CA GLN A 253 71.54 -18.04 -39.23
C GLN A 253 71.49 -18.88 -40.50
N VAL A 254 70.38 -18.89 -41.23
CA VAL A 254 70.23 -19.58 -42.51
C VAL A 254 71.18 -18.99 -43.55
N SER A 255 71.34 -17.68 -43.66
CA SER A 255 72.32 -17.06 -44.57
C SER A 255 73.77 -17.34 -44.15
N SER A 256 74.06 -17.41 -42.84
CA SER A 256 75.39 -17.83 -42.35
C SER A 256 75.65 -19.30 -42.61
N LEU A 257 74.62 -20.15 -42.49
CA LEU A 257 74.66 -21.57 -42.79
C LEU A 257 74.76 -21.79 -44.28
N GLU A 258 74.05 -21.03 -45.11
CA GLU A 258 74.15 -21.05 -46.58
C GLU A 258 75.50 -20.53 -47.06
N ALA A 259 76.09 -19.52 -46.43
CA ALA A 259 77.44 -19.05 -46.73
C ALA A 259 78.49 -20.08 -46.32
N SER A 260 78.32 -20.69 -45.13
CA SER A 260 79.19 -21.78 -44.67
C SER A 260 79.04 -23.00 -45.56
N TRP A 261 77.82 -23.32 -46.00
CA TRP A 261 77.48 -24.42 -46.90
C TRP A 261 77.92 -24.15 -48.33
N GLN A 262 77.93 -22.92 -48.82
CA GLN A 262 78.51 -22.59 -50.12
C GLN A 262 80.03 -22.65 -50.10
N ALA A 263 80.66 -22.23 -48.99
CA ALA A 263 82.09 -22.45 -48.77
C ALA A 263 82.41 -23.95 -48.63
N GLU A 264 81.59 -24.70 -47.92
CA GLU A 264 81.72 -26.15 -47.76
C GLU A 264 81.39 -26.89 -49.05
N ARG A 265 80.44 -26.43 -49.86
CA ARG A 265 80.11 -26.97 -51.20
C ARG A 265 81.23 -26.67 -52.19
N SER A 266 81.86 -25.50 -52.12
CA SER A 266 83.02 -25.18 -52.97
C SER A 266 84.25 -26.00 -52.56
N ARG A 267 84.46 -26.18 -51.24
CA ARG A 267 85.44 -27.10 -50.70
C ARG A 267 85.11 -28.55 -51.02
N LEU A 268 83.85 -28.95 -51.00
CA LEU A 268 83.38 -30.30 -51.31
C LEU A 268 83.41 -30.57 -52.81
N LEU A 269 83.26 -29.57 -53.68
CA LEU A 269 83.47 -29.70 -55.13
C LEU A 269 84.96 -29.83 -55.46
N GLU A 270 85.84 -29.13 -54.74
CA GLU A 270 87.28 -29.30 -54.89
C GLU A 270 87.78 -30.61 -54.26
N GLU A 271 87.24 -31.00 -53.10
CA GLU A 271 87.41 -32.33 -52.53
C GLU A 271 86.73 -33.40 -53.39
N GLN A 272 85.67 -33.10 -54.14
CA GLN A 272 85.03 -34.02 -55.08
C GLN A 272 85.89 -34.19 -56.32
N ARG A 273 86.56 -33.15 -56.80
CA ARG A 273 87.51 -33.24 -57.90
C ARG A 273 88.76 -34.05 -57.51
N VAL A 274 89.30 -33.81 -56.31
CA VAL A 274 90.38 -34.61 -55.72
C VAL A 274 89.90 -36.03 -55.41
N ARG A 275 88.65 -36.20 -54.94
CA ARG A 275 88.03 -37.51 -54.74
C ARG A 275 87.74 -38.20 -56.05
N GLU A 276 87.44 -37.53 -57.16
CA GLU A 276 87.20 -38.13 -58.48
C GLU A 276 88.51 -38.64 -59.10
N GLU A 277 89.62 -37.91 -58.91
CA GLU A 277 90.97 -38.41 -59.21
C GLU A 277 91.37 -39.58 -58.31
N GLN A 278 91.01 -39.53 -57.02
CA GLN A 278 91.16 -40.66 -56.09
C GLN A 278 90.14 -41.78 -56.33
N PHE A 279 88.98 -41.52 -56.96
CA PHE A 279 87.88 -42.45 -57.22
C PHE A 279 88.10 -43.21 -58.51
N LEU A 280 88.81 -42.63 -59.48
CA LEU A 280 89.37 -43.38 -60.61
C LEU A 280 90.48 -44.33 -60.13
N ALA A 281 91.39 -43.85 -59.29
CA ALA A 281 92.42 -44.69 -58.66
C ALA A 281 91.84 -45.71 -57.65
N ALA A 282 90.70 -45.39 -57.03
CA ALA A 282 89.96 -46.29 -56.17
C ALA A 282 89.02 -47.21 -56.96
N GLN A 283 88.51 -46.85 -58.13
CA GLN A 283 87.68 -47.72 -58.98
C GLN A 283 88.46 -48.93 -59.47
N ASP A 284 89.75 -48.73 -59.78
CA ASP A 284 90.65 -49.83 -60.13
C ASP A 284 90.96 -50.73 -58.93
N ARG A 285 91.03 -50.17 -57.71
CA ARG A 285 91.09 -50.94 -56.45
C ARG A 285 89.74 -51.55 -56.04
N ILE A 286 88.62 -50.91 -56.38
CA ILE A 286 87.26 -51.34 -56.07
C ILE A 286 86.88 -52.50 -56.96
N LYS A 287 87.33 -52.59 -58.22
CA LYS A 287 87.20 -53.84 -59.01
C LYS A 287 87.94 -55.02 -58.39
N GLU A 288 89.09 -54.76 -57.76
CA GLU A 288 89.86 -55.78 -57.01
C GLU A 288 89.19 -56.15 -55.68
N ILE A 289 88.49 -55.21 -55.05
CA ILE A 289 87.73 -55.42 -53.81
C ILE A 289 86.34 -56.00 -54.09
N GLU A 290 85.67 -55.67 -55.19
CA GLU A 290 84.34 -56.15 -55.61
C GLU A 290 84.37 -57.66 -55.87
N ASN A 291 85.48 -58.18 -56.42
CA ASN A 291 85.71 -59.62 -56.55
C ASN A 291 85.92 -60.32 -55.20
N ASN A 292 86.41 -59.61 -54.18
CA ASN A 292 86.56 -60.13 -52.81
C ASN A 292 85.31 -59.87 -51.94
N LEU A 293 84.51 -58.86 -52.26
CA LEU A 293 83.29 -58.44 -51.56
C LEU A 293 82.09 -59.27 -52.01
N ALA A 294 82.02 -59.71 -53.27
CA ALA A 294 81.02 -60.69 -53.72
C ALA A 294 81.11 -62.00 -52.91
N ALA A 295 82.32 -62.44 -52.56
CA ALA A 295 82.54 -63.61 -51.70
C ALA A 295 82.20 -63.35 -50.21
N GLN A 296 82.19 -62.10 -49.74
CA GLN A 296 81.78 -61.72 -48.38
C GLN A 296 80.28 -61.40 -48.27
N GLN A 297 79.64 -60.94 -49.35
CA GLN A 297 78.22 -60.58 -49.40
C GLN A 297 77.30 -61.80 -49.31
N GLU A 298 77.71 -62.97 -49.79
CA GLU A 298 76.98 -64.23 -49.56
C GLU A 298 76.95 -64.60 -48.06
N THR A 299 78.06 -64.41 -47.33
CA THR A 299 78.09 -64.61 -45.87
C THR A 299 77.27 -63.56 -45.12
N HIS A 300 77.30 -62.29 -45.53
CA HIS A 300 76.60 -61.20 -44.83
C HIS A 300 75.09 -61.15 -45.11
N HIS A 301 74.62 -61.65 -46.26
CA HIS A 301 73.18 -61.80 -46.55
C HIS A 301 72.52 -62.90 -45.70
N SER A 302 73.28 -63.94 -45.32
CA SER A 302 72.79 -64.95 -44.38
C SER A 302 72.60 -64.40 -42.95
N GLU A 303 73.43 -63.43 -42.54
CA GLU A 303 73.35 -62.78 -41.23
C GLU A 303 72.30 -61.66 -41.16
N LEU A 304 72.07 -60.93 -42.26
CA LEU A 304 71.01 -59.92 -42.35
C LEU A 304 69.60 -60.51 -42.30
N LEU A 305 69.37 -61.68 -42.92
CA LEU A 305 68.08 -62.38 -42.82
C LEU A 305 67.79 -62.82 -41.38
N LYS A 306 68.83 -63.13 -40.60
CA LYS A 306 68.70 -63.48 -39.18
C LYS A 306 68.32 -62.26 -38.32
N ILE A 307 68.99 -61.12 -38.53
CA ILE A 307 68.71 -59.86 -37.81
C ILE A 307 67.33 -59.29 -38.16
N ILE A 308 66.88 -59.42 -39.41
CA ILE A 308 65.53 -58.99 -39.82
C ILE A 308 64.46 -59.84 -39.13
N SER A 309 64.66 -61.17 -39.02
CA SER A 309 63.73 -62.06 -38.31
C SER A 309 63.64 -61.75 -36.80
N GLU A 310 64.75 -61.37 -36.17
CA GLU A 310 64.78 -60.98 -34.75
C GLU A 310 64.13 -59.60 -34.52
N LYS A 311 64.31 -58.64 -35.43
CA LYS A 311 63.66 -57.32 -35.35
C LYS A 311 62.14 -57.39 -35.59
N GLU A 312 61.66 -58.24 -36.50
CA GLU A 312 60.21 -58.47 -36.67
C GLU A 312 59.56 -59.06 -35.42
N THR A 313 60.25 -59.94 -34.68
CA THR A 313 59.74 -60.44 -33.39
C THR A 313 59.70 -59.37 -32.30
N ALA A 314 60.65 -58.43 -32.29
CA ALA A 314 60.64 -57.29 -31.35
C ALA A 314 59.53 -56.27 -31.67
N PHE A 315 59.26 -55.99 -32.94
CA PHE A 315 58.17 -55.08 -33.34
C PHE A 315 56.77 -55.64 -33.02
N ARG A 316 56.57 -56.96 -33.15
CA ARG A 316 55.31 -57.60 -32.74
C ARG A 316 55.11 -57.55 -31.22
N ALA A 317 56.18 -57.63 -30.44
CA ALA A 317 56.10 -57.49 -28.98
C ALA A 317 55.73 -56.05 -28.55
N GLN A 318 56.29 -55.03 -29.22
CA GLN A 318 55.98 -53.62 -28.93
C GLN A 318 54.54 -53.23 -29.31
N LEU A 319 54.01 -53.77 -30.41
CA LEU A 319 52.60 -53.55 -30.78
C LEU A 319 51.64 -54.18 -29.75
N ALA A 320 51.95 -55.37 -29.24
CA ALA A 320 51.15 -56.01 -28.18
C ALA A 320 51.21 -55.24 -26.84
N GLU A 321 52.30 -54.52 -26.57
CA GLU A 321 52.44 -53.69 -25.36
C GLU A 321 51.65 -52.38 -25.48
N LEU A 322 51.63 -51.75 -26.66
CA LEU A 322 50.80 -50.58 -26.94
C LEU A 322 49.30 -50.90 -26.95
N GLU A 323 48.90 -52.08 -27.42
CA GLU A 323 47.51 -52.54 -27.32
C GLU A 323 47.08 -52.78 -25.86
N LYS A 324 47.98 -53.28 -25.00
CA LYS A 324 47.73 -53.38 -23.55
C LYS A 324 47.62 -52.00 -22.89
N GLU A 325 48.44 -51.04 -23.28
CA GLU A 325 48.38 -49.67 -22.75
C GLU A 325 47.10 -48.95 -23.18
N LYS A 326 46.63 -49.19 -24.40
CA LYS A 326 45.34 -48.70 -24.88
C LYS A 326 44.18 -49.29 -24.07
N ALA A 327 44.17 -50.60 -23.83
CA ALA A 327 43.16 -51.26 -23.01
C ALA A 327 43.15 -50.75 -21.55
N ALA A 328 44.32 -50.44 -20.99
CA ALA A 328 44.43 -49.84 -19.65
C ALA A 328 43.86 -48.41 -19.61
N LYS A 329 44.10 -47.59 -20.64
CA LYS A 329 43.54 -46.23 -20.73
C LYS A 329 42.03 -46.25 -20.96
N GLU A 330 41.51 -47.18 -21.76
CA GLU A 330 40.07 -47.36 -21.93
C GLU A 330 39.36 -47.79 -20.64
N ASN A 331 40.01 -48.62 -19.81
CA ASN A 331 39.48 -48.96 -18.48
C ASN A 331 39.52 -47.77 -17.51
N ASN A 332 40.58 -46.96 -17.50
CA ASN A 332 40.64 -45.73 -16.69
C ASN A 332 39.54 -44.72 -17.10
N VAL A 333 39.22 -44.60 -18.39
CA VAL A 333 38.14 -43.74 -18.85
C VAL A 333 36.78 -44.26 -18.38
N ARG A 334 36.55 -45.58 -18.38
CA ARG A 334 35.33 -46.19 -17.82
C ARG A 334 35.20 -46.01 -16.31
N GLU A 335 36.31 -46.08 -15.57
CA GLU A 335 36.32 -45.84 -14.13
C GLU A 335 36.06 -44.37 -13.79
N LEU A 336 36.63 -43.43 -14.56
CA LEU A 336 36.37 -42.00 -14.41
C LEU A 336 34.92 -41.65 -14.76
N SER A 337 34.34 -42.23 -15.82
CA SER A 337 32.93 -42.02 -16.15
C SER A 337 32.01 -42.57 -15.06
N ALA A 338 32.29 -43.77 -14.52
CA ALA A 338 31.52 -44.34 -13.41
C ALA A 338 31.65 -43.53 -12.11
N ALA A 339 32.83 -42.96 -11.84
CA ALA A 339 33.05 -42.08 -10.69
C ALA A 339 32.29 -40.75 -10.82
N LEU A 340 32.21 -40.18 -12.03
CA LEU A 340 31.42 -38.98 -12.31
C LEU A 340 29.92 -39.24 -12.20
N GLU A 341 29.42 -40.38 -12.72
CA GLU A 341 28.02 -40.79 -12.55
C GLU A 341 27.66 -41.00 -11.07
N LYS A 342 28.54 -41.63 -10.29
CA LYS A 342 28.36 -41.79 -8.84
C LYS A 342 28.36 -40.44 -8.10
N ARG A 343 29.19 -39.50 -8.54
CA ARG A 343 29.24 -38.14 -7.96
C ARG A 343 28.00 -37.32 -8.32
N ALA A 344 27.49 -37.45 -9.54
CA ALA A 344 26.23 -36.84 -9.96
C ALA A 344 25.04 -37.39 -9.17
N ALA A 345 24.98 -38.71 -8.97
CA ALA A 345 23.96 -39.35 -8.13
C ALA A 345 24.04 -38.91 -6.65
N GLY A 346 25.25 -38.73 -6.12
CA GLY A 346 25.46 -38.18 -4.77
C GLY A 346 24.98 -36.73 -4.63
N TRP A 347 25.19 -35.91 -5.67
CA TRP A 347 24.73 -34.52 -5.70
C TRP A 347 23.21 -34.38 -5.74
N GLU A 348 22.53 -35.22 -6.53
CA GLU A 348 21.06 -35.24 -6.54
C GLU A 348 20.47 -35.75 -5.21
N ALA A 349 21.14 -36.71 -4.54
CA ALA A 349 20.75 -37.15 -3.21
C ALA A 349 20.92 -36.04 -2.15
N GLU A 350 22.01 -35.28 -2.20
CA GLU A 350 22.28 -34.15 -1.30
C GLU A 350 21.29 -33.00 -1.53
N LYS A 351 20.96 -32.70 -2.79
CA LYS A 351 19.93 -31.71 -3.16
C LYS A 351 18.53 -32.12 -2.69
N ALA A 352 18.19 -33.41 -2.77
CA ALA A 352 16.94 -33.93 -2.24
C ALA A 352 16.89 -33.85 -0.70
N ALA A 353 18.00 -34.16 -0.02
CA ALA A 353 18.12 -34.05 1.43
C ALA A 353 17.99 -32.59 1.91
N LEU A 354 18.64 -31.64 1.22
CA LEU A 354 18.52 -30.21 1.53
C LEU A 354 17.09 -29.69 1.31
N ARG A 355 16.42 -30.11 0.23
CA ARG A 355 15.00 -29.78 0.01
C ARG A 355 14.11 -30.30 1.14
N ALA A 356 14.31 -31.54 1.56
CA ALA A 356 13.58 -32.11 2.68
C ALA A 356 13.86 -31.38 4.02
N ASP A 357 15.11 -30.95 4.26
CA ASP A 357 15.45 -30.15 5.45
C ASP A 357 14.82 -28.75 5.40
N PHE A 358 14.79 -28.11 4.23
CA PHE A 358 14.09 -26.83 4.05
C PHE A 358 12.58 -26.96 4.28
N ASP A 359 11.94 -27.98 3.73
CA ASP A 359 10.50 -28.23 3.92
C ASP A 359 10.18 -28.56 5.39
N ALA A 360 11.07 -29.28 6.08
CA ALA A 360 10.95 -29.55 7.51
C ALA A 360 11.09 -28.27 8.36
N ARG A 361 12.02 -27.37 8.02
CA ARG A 361 12.18 -26.07 8.69
C ARG A 361 11.01 -25.14 8.45
N LEU A 362 10.47 -25.10 7.24
CA LEU A 362 9.25 -24.33 6.92
C LEU A 362 8.06 -24.87 7.71
N SER A 363 7.87 -26.18 7.74
CA SER A 363 6.79 -26.82 8.51
C SER A 363 6.93 -26.56 10.02
N ALA A 364 8.16 -26.57 10.55
CA ALA A 364 8.43 -26.23 11.95
C ALA A 364 8.17 -24.74 12.25
N MET A 365 8.50 -23.84 11.32
CA MET A 365 8.23 -22.42 11.45
C MET A 365 6.72 -22.12 11.39
N ASP A 366 5.98 -22.76 10.50
CA ASP A 366 4.53 -22.66 10.41
C ASP A 366 3.84 -23.21 11.67
N ALA A 367 4.34 -24.30 12.24
CA ALA A 367 3.85 -24.83 13.51
C ALA A 367 4.11 -23.84 14.68
N ALA A 368 5.31 -23.24 14.73
CA ALA A 368 5.66 -22.26 15.74
C ALA A 368 4.85 -20.95 15.63
N LEU A 369 4.52 -20.53 14.41
CA LEU A 369 3.65 -19.37 14.17
C LEU A 369 2.22 -19.66 14.62
N LYS A 370 1.68 -20.84 14.31
CA LYS A 370 0.35 -21.26 14.78
C LYS A 370 0.27 -21.40 16.29
N GLU A 371 1.33 -21.89 16.94
CA GLU A 371 1.40 -21.98 18.40
C GLU A 371 1.48 -20.58 19.04
N ARG A 372 2.17 -19.64 18.40
CA ARG A 372 2.23 -18.24 18.83
C ARG A 372 0.89 -17.53 18.64
N GLU A 373 0.18 -17.79 17.54
CA GLU A 373 -1.18 -17.27 17.31
C GLU A 373 -2.17 -17.81 18.35
N ALA A 374 -2.16 -19.12 18.62
CA ALA A 374 -2.98 -19.72 19.66
C ALA A 374 -2.62 -19.18 21.07
N GLY A 375 -1.34 -18.91 21.33
CA GLY A 375 -0.88 -18.27 22.55
C GLY A 375 -1.40 -16.84 22.69
N LEU A 376 -1.33 -16.05 21.62
CA LEU A 376 -1.85 -14.68 21.60
C LEU A 376 -3.37 -14.62 21.73
N GLU A 377 -4.11 -15.55 21.11
CA GLU A 377 -5.57 -15.65 21.29
C GLU A 377 -5.93 -16.01 22.73
N LYS A 378 -5.18 -16.92 23.36
CA LYS A 378 -5.37 -17.28 24.77
C LYS A 378 -5.05 -16.11 25.70
N ASP A 379 -4.00 -15.36 25.43
CA ASP A 379 -3.63 -14.16 26.20
C ASP A 379 -4.63 -13.03 26.00
N TYR A 380 -5.18 -12.87 24.79
CA TYR A 380 -6.22 -11.89 24.51
C TYR A 380 -7.54 -12.25 25.19
N ALA A 381 -7.93 -13.53 25.18
CA ALA A 381 -9.08 -14.03 25.91
C ALA A 381 -8.90 -13.87 27.42
N ALA A 382 -7.71 -14.15 27.95
CA ALA A 382 -7.38 -13.95 29.36
C ALA A 382 -7.39 -12.46 29.76
N ARG A 383 -6.85 -11.57 28.92
CA ARG A 383 -6.91 -10.11 29.14
C ARG A 383 -8.32 -9.56 29.05
N LYS A 384 -9.14 -10.07 28.12
CA LYS A 384 -10.56 -9.70 28.01
C LYS A 384 -11.33 -10.16 29.25
N ALA A 385 -11.10 -11.39 29.73
CA ALA A 385 -11.69 -11.91 30.96
C ALA A 385 -11.23 -11.09 32.19
N ALA A 386 -9.95 -10.73 32.27
CA ALA A 386 -9.40 -9.89 33.33
C ALA A 386 -9.97 -8.47 33.31
N LEU A 387 -10.14 -7.86 32.13
CA LEU A 387 -10.78 -6.54 31.96
C LEU A 387 -12.26 -6.58 32.33
N SER A 388 -13.00 -7.62 31.92
CA SER A 388 -14.39 -7.78 32.35
C SER A 388 -14.52 -8.04 33.85
N GLY A 389 -13.56 -8.77 34.44
CA GLY A 389 -13.46 -8.98 35.87
C GLY A 389 -13.17 -7.68 36.63
N ALA A 390 -12.25 -6.86 36.12
CA ALA A 390 -11.93 -5.55 36.69
C ALA A 390 -13.12 -4.59 36.60
N LEU A 391 -13.82 -4.52 35.48
CA LEU A 391 -15.00 -3.67 35.32
C LEU A 391 -16.18 -4.12 36.19
N THR A 392 -16.35 -5.42 36.40
CA THR A 392 -17.38 -5.94 37.31
C THR A 392 -17.01 -5.73 38.78
N ALA A 393 -15.73 -5.82 39.13
CA ALA A 393 -15.21 -5.47 40.44
C ALA A 393 -15.36 -3.97 40.73
N GLU A 394 -14.95 -3.09 39.81
CA GLU A 394 -15.11 -1.64 39.95
C GLU A 394 -16.57 -1.24 40.05
N ARG A 395 -17.45 -1.87 39.26
CA ARG A 395 -18.90 -1.65 39.37
C ARG A 395 -19.44 -2.09 40.73
N GLY A 396 -19.01 -3.24 41.23
CA GLY A 396 -19.38 -3.72 42.57
C GLY A 396 -18.79 -2.87 43.70
N ASP A 397 -17.62 -2.28 43.51
CA ASP A 397 -16.97 -1.37 44.46
C ASP A 397 -17.70 -0.02 44.49
N LEU A 398 -18.10 0.51 43.32
CA LEU A 398 -18.93 1.72 43.20
C LEU A 398 -20.34 1.52 43.74
N GLU A 399 -20.97 0.36 43.51
CA GLU A 399 -22.27 0.02 44.09
C GLU A 399 -22.17 -0.04 45.63
N ARG A 400 -21.11 -0.66 46.17
CA ARG A 400 -20.84 -0.65 47.62
C ARG A 400 -20.51 0.73 48.17
N GLU A 401 -19.80 1.57 47.41
CA GLU A 401 -19.51 2.95 47.81
C GLU A 401 -20.79 3.80 47.84
N LEU A 402 -21.67 3.64 46.84
CA LEU A 402 -22.99 4.29 46.79
C LEU A 402 -23.91 3.80 47.92
N GLU A 403 -23.96 2.49 48.18
CA GLU A 403 -24.69 1.95 49.32
C GLU A 403 -24.13 2.48 50.65
N SER A 404 -22.80 2.60 50.78
CA SER A 404 -22.17 3.18 51.97
C SER A 404 -22.47 4.67 52.14
N ARG A 405 -22.57 5.43 51.04
CA ARG A 405 -22.97 6.85 51.05
C ARG A 405 -24.44 7.01 51.41
N VAL A 406 -25.33 6.21 50.83
CA VAL A 406 -26.76 6.22 51.18
C VAL A 406 -26.97 5.78 52.64
N ALA A 407 -26.20 4.80 53.13
CA ALA A 407 -26.24 4.40 54.53
C ALA A 407 -25.71 5.50 55.46
N ARG A 408 -24.65 6.21 55.06
CA ARG A 408 -24.09 7.35 55.80
C ARG A 408 -25.06 8.53 55.83
N GLU A 409 -25.66 8.91 54.71
CA GLU A 409 -26.69 9.96 54.66
C GLU A 409 -27.94 9.59 55.45
N ARG A 410 -28.36 8.32 55.43
CA ARG A 410 -29.47 7.84 56.29
C ARG A 410 -29.10 7.89 57.78
N ALA A 411 -27.85 7.61 58.13
CA ALA A 411 -27.36 7.71 59.50
C ALA A 411 -27.22 9.17 59.96
N GLU A 412 -26.78 10.07 59.08
CA GLU A 412 -26.70 11.52 59.31
C GLU A 412 -28.10 12.12 59.46
N LEU A 413 -29.07 11.76 58.62
CA LEU A 413 -30.47 12.15 58.76
C LEU A 413 -31.12 11.59 60.03
N ALA A 414 -30.75 10.37 60.44
CA ALA A 414 -31.20 9.81 61.71
C ALA A 414 -30.57 10.53 62.92
N ALA A 415 -29.31 10.94 62.82
CA ALA A 415 -28.62 11.74 63.83
C ALA A 415 -29.17 13.17 63.92
N GLU A 416 -29.50 13.80 62.79
CA GLU A 416 -30.20 15.10 62.76
C GLU A 416 -31.62 15.00 63.35
N ARG A 417 -32.34 13.90 63.06
CA ARG A 417 -33.64 13.63 63.70
C ARG A 417 -33.52 13.41 65.22
N ALA A 418 -32.46 12.77 65.68
CA ALA A 418 -32.16 12.62 67.11
C ALA A 418 -31.78 13.96 67.76
N GLY A 419 -31.00 14.79 67.07
CA GLY A 419 -30.67 16.15 67.53
C GLY A 419 -31.90 17.07 67.59
N MET A 420 -32.82 16.95 66.63
CA MET A 420 -34.11 17.65 66.67
C MET A 420 -35.03 17.16 67.78
N ALA A 421 -34.93 15.88 68.17
CA ALA A 421 -35.64 15.35 69.34
C ALA A 421 -35.08 15.91 70.66
N GLU A 422 -33.75 16.05 70.80
CA GLU A 422 -33.13 16.71 71.97
C GLU A 422 -33.45 18.20 72.05
N VAL A 423 -33.51 18.91 70.91
CA VAL A 423 -33.95 20.32 70.88
C VAL A 423 -35.42 20.45 71.28
N LYS A 424 -36.26 19.49 70.86
CA LYS A 424 -37.67 19.41 71.26
C LYS A 424 -37.82 19.14 72.77
N GLU A 425 -37.01 18.26 73.33
CA GLU A 425 -37.02 17.96 74.77
C GLU A 425 -36.56 19.17 75.62
N ARG A 426 -35.58 19.95 75.12
CA ARG A 426 -35.16 21.22 75.76
C ARG A 426 -36.25 22.30 75.68
N LEU A 427 -37.01 22.35 74.59
CA LEU A 427 -38.16 23.24 74.42
C LEU A 427 -39.35 22.84 75.31
N GLU A 428 -39.61 21.54 75.44
CA GLU A 428 -40.65 21.00 76.33
C GLU A 428 -40.31 21.21 77.81
N ALA A 429 -39.03 21.10 78.20
CA ALA A 429 -38.56 21.44 79.54
C ALA A 429 -38.68 22.95 79.85
N ALA A 430 -38.43 23.83 78.86
CA ALA A 430 -38.61 25.26 79.00
C ALA A 430 -40.10 25.67 79.10
N LEU A 431 -40.98 24.96 78.38
CA LEU A 431 -42.44 25.13 78.47
C LEU A 431 -43.01 24.63 79.80
N ALA A 432 -42.48 23.54 80.36
CA ALA A 432 -42.86 23.05 81.69
C ALA A 432 -42.47 24.03 82.81
N ALA A 433 -41.31 24.71 82.69
CA ALA A 433 -40.90 25.76 83.62
C ALA A 433 -41.76 27.04 83.49
N ALA A 434 -42.24 27.37 82.29
CA ALA A 434 -43.18 28.47 82.06
C ALA A 434 -44.59 28.15 82.61
N ALA A 435 -45.04 26.89 82.49
CA ALA A 435 -46.31 26.43 83.04
C ALA A 435 -46.36 26.50 84.58
N GLY A 436 -45.22 26.29 85.26
CA GLY A 436 -45.12 26.47 86.72
C GLY A 436 -45.37 27.91 87.18
N LYS A 437 -44.88 28.91 86.42
CA LYS A 437 -45.12 30.34 86.69
C LYS A 437 -46.55 30.80 86.39
N ILE A 438 -47.23 30.14 85.45
CA ILE A 438 -48.64 30.42 85.12
C ILE A 438 -49.57 29.90 86.23
N LYS A 439 -49.24 28.76 86.83
CA LYS A 439 -50.02 28.15 87.92
C LYS A 439 -50.06 29.00 89.21
N GLU A 440 -49.01 29.79 89.47
CA GLU A 440 -48.98 30.75 90.58
C GLU A 440 -49.85 32.00 90.32
N LEU A 441 -50.03 32.38 89.05
CA LEU A 441 -50.91 33.49 88.65
C LEU A 441 -52.38 33.07 88.57
N GLU A 442 -52.66 31.80 88.22
CA GLU A 442 -54.02 31.23 88.17
C GLU A 442 -54.70 31.16 89.55
N ASN A 443 -53.94 30.93 90.63
CA ASN A 443 -54.48 30.92 91.99
C ASN A 443 -54.93 32.31 92.48
N ASN A 444 -54.38 33.39 91.93
CA ASN A 444 -54.76 34.77 92.29
C ASN A 444 -55.94 35.31 91.47
N ILE A 445 -56.23 34.72 90.30
CA ILE A 445 -57.30 35.18 89.39
C ILE A 445 -58.60 34.40 89.60
N SER A 446 -58.51 33.17 90.12
CA SER A 446 -59.67 32.29 90.35
C SER A 446 -60.68 32.83 91.38
N SER A 447 -60.30 33.79 92.24
CA SER A 447 -61.25 34.41 93.18
C SER A 447 -62.11 35.53 92.56
N MET A 448 -61.89 35.90 91.30
CA MET A 448 -62.56 37.05 90.67
C MET A 448 -63.45 36.73 89.46
N SER A 449 -63.46 35.50 88.92
CA SER A 449 -64.05 35.22 87.60
C SER A 449 -65.31 34.33 87.58
N GLU A 450 -65.92 33.97 88.71
CA GLU A 450 -67.08 33.06 88.73
C GLU A 450 -68.35 33.63 88.08
N ALA A 451 -68.48 34.94 87.90
CA ALA A 451 -69.62 35.54 87.21
C ALA A 451 -69.45 35.62 85.67
N HIS A 452 -68.23 35.51 85.13
CA HIS A 452 -67.98 35.65 83.68
C HIS A 452 -67.90 34.30 82.94
N ARG A 453 -67.91 33.18 83.68
CA ARG A 453 -67.78 31.82 83.14
C ARG A 453 -69.07 31.27 82.52
N GLY A 454 -70.24 31.82 82.89
CA GLY A 454 -71.52 31.41 82.30
C GLY A 454 -71.65 31.80 80.82
N GLU A 455 -71.23 33.00 80.44
CA GLU A 455 -71.31 33.47 79.05
C GLU A 455 -70.17 32.96 78.16
N LEU A 456 -68.99 32.67 78.73
CA LEU A 456 -67.86 32.14 77.95
C LEU A 456 -68.08 30.68 77.55
N MET A 457 -68.71 29.85 78.39
CA MET A 457 -68.97 28.44 78.06
C MET A 457 -70.00 28.27 76.93
N ALA A 458 -70.93 29.22 76.76
CA ALA A 458 -71.83 29.24 75.61
C ALA A 458 -71.08 29.51 74.30
N ARG A 459 -70.11 30.44 74.30
CA ARG A 459 -69.26 30.74 73.13
C ARG A 459 -68.22 29.65 72.84
N VAL A 460 -67.68 28.99 73.86
CA VAL A 460 -66.75 27.86 73.69
C VAL A 460 -67.48 26.64 73.13
N SER A 461 -68.70 26.34 73.56
CA SER A 461 -69.47 25.21 73.00
C SER A 461 -69.80 25.38 71.50
N ALA A 462 -70.08 26.61 71.06
CA ALA A 462 -70.31 26.93 69.65
C ALA A 462 -69.01 26.94 68.82
N ALA A 463 -67.87 27.26 69.43
CA ALA A 463 -66.57 27.16 68.78
C ALA A 463 -66.10 25.70 68.67
N GLU A 464 -66.36 24.86 69.68
CA GLU A 464 -66.02 23.44 69.69
C GLU A 464 -66.82 22.62 68.66
N THR A 465 -68.09 22.93 68.43
CA THR A 465 -68.87 22.31 67.35
C THR A 465 -68.32 22.69 65.98
N SER A 466 -67.94 23.96 65.77
CA SER A 466 -67.31 24.39 64.51
C SER A 466 -65.93 23.76 64.28
N PHE A 467 -65.19 23.46 65.35
CA PHE A 467 -63.87 22.81 65.24
C PHE A 467 -64.00 21.30 64.98
N ARG A 468 -65.01 20.65 65.54
CA ARG A 468 -65.31 19.24 65.24
C ARG A 468 -65.81 19.04 63.81
N GLU A 469 -66.61 19.96 63.28
CA GLU A 469 -67.01 19.94 61.87
C GLU A 469 -65.82 20.15 60.93
N LYS A 470 -64.89 21.04 61.29
CA LYS A 470 -63.64 21.25 60.51
C LYS A 470 -62.69 20.04 60.58
N LEU A 471 -62.60 19.37 61.73
CA LEU A 471 -61.83 18.13 61.85
C LEU A 471 -62.45 16.98 61.05
N ALA A 472 -63.79 16.86 61.05
CA ALA A 472 -64.49 15.87 60.22
C ALA A 472 -64.29 16.15 58.72
N ALA A 473 -64.35 17.42 58.31
CA ALA A 473 -64.06 17.84 56.92
C ALA A 473 -62.61 17.54 56.52
N PHE A 474 -61.65 17.79 57.42
CA PHE A 474 -60.24 17.50 57.19
C PHE A 474 -59.95 15.99 57.12
N GLU A 475 -60.64 15.17 57.91
CA GLU A 475 -60.55 13.71 57.82
C GLU A 475 -61.16 13.17 56.53
N THR A 476 -62.25 13.77 56.04
CA THR A 476 -62.81 13.43 54.71
C THR A 476 -61.87 13.84 53.58
N GLU A 477 -61.22 15.00 53.66
CA GLU A 477 -60.17 15.42 52.72
C GLU A 477 -58.96 14.48 52.76
N ARG A 478 -58.49 14.08 53.95
CA ARG A 478 -57.37 13.14 54.10
C ARG A 478 -57.70 11.77 53.50
N ARG A 479 -58.95 11.31 53.59
CA ARG A 479 -59.40 10.07 52.93
C ARG A 479 -59.44 10.24 51.41
N ALA A 480 -59.93 11.37 50.90
CA ALA A 480 -59.93 11.67 49.47
C ALA A 480 -58.50 11.76 48.89
N TYR A 481 -57.56 12.37 49.60
CA TYR A 481 -56.15 12.40 49.21
C TYR A 481 -55.52 11.02 49.21
N ASN A 482 -55.80 10.18 50.21
CA ASN A 482 -55.32 8.80 50.23
C ASN A 482 -55.92 7.94 49.11
N GLU A 483 -57.16 8.19 48.70
CA GLU A 483 -57.77 7.54 47.53
C GLU A 483 -57.17 8.03 46.21
N SER A 484 -56.84 9.32 46.10
CA SER A 484 -56.13 9.89 44.95
C SER A 484 -54.71 9.31 44.81
N ILE A 485 -53.97 9.20 45.93
CA ILE A 485 -52.66 8.54 45.97
C ILE A 485 -52.78 7.08 45.53
N LYS A 486 -53.77 6.33 46.02
CA LYS A 486 -53.99 4.94 45.60
C LYS A 486 -54.35 4.81 44.11
N ARG A 487 -55.10 5.77 43.54
CA ARG A 487 -55.36 5.83 42.09
C ARG A 487 -54.08 6.09 41.31
N MET A 488 -53.27 7.07 41.73
CA MET A 488 -51.99 7.35 41.07
C MET A 488 -51.02 6.17 41.15
N GLU A 489 -50.95 5.47 42.29
CA GLU A 489 -50.16 4.23 42.40
C GLU A 489 -50.68 3.11 41.48
N ALA A 490 -52.00 2.98 41.31
CA ALA A 490 -52.59 2.01 40.38
C ALA A 490 -52.32 2.37 38.91
N GLU A 491 -52.39 3.66 38.56
CA GLU A 491 -52.06 4.16 37.21
C GLU A 491 -50.58 4.00 36.87
N VAL A 492 -49.67 4.23 37.82
CA VAL A 492 -48.23 3.99 37.63
C VAL A 492 -47.97 2.49 37.41
N ARG A 493 -48.56 1.61 38.22
CA ARG A 493 -48.45 0.15 38.01
C ARG A 493 -49.05 -0.30 36.67
N ALA A 494 -50.14 0.31 36.23
CA ALA A 494 -50.73 0.02 34.92
C ALA A 494 -49.83 0.50 33.77
N ARG A 495 -49.17 1.66 33.90
CA ARG A 495 -48.16 2.15 32.95
C ARG A 495 -46.94 1.25 32.90
N ASP A 496 -46.43 0.81 34.05
CA ASP A 496 -45.27 -0.09 34.10
C ASP A 496 -45.61 -1.47 33.47
N ALA A 497 -46.82 -1.97 33.68
CA ALA A 497 -47.30 -3.20 33.04
C ALA A 497 -47.49 -3.05 31.52
N ALA A 498 -48.00 -1.91 31.05
CA ALA A 498 -48.11 -1.60 29.62
C ALA A 498 -46.73 -1.45 28.96
N GLY A 499 -45.79 -0.76 29.61
CA GLY A 499 -44.42 -0.62 29.12
C GLY A 499 -43.66 -1.95 29.07
N ALA A 500 -43.94 -2.89 29.99
CA ALA A 500 -43.40 -4.24 29.92
C ALA A 500 -43.95 -5.04 28.72
N ALA A 501 -45.24 -4.89 28.41
CA ALA A 501 -45.86 -5.53 27.25
C ALA A 501 -45.33 -4.96 25.91
N ASP A 502 -45.10 -3.65 25.84
CA ASP A 502 -44.54 -2.99 24.64
C ASP A 502 -43.07 -3.40 24.41
N ARG A 503 -42.26 -3.55 25.47
CA ARG A 503 -40.90 -4.10 25.34
C ARG A 503 -40.91 -5.53 24.81
N GLN A 504 -41.80 -6.37 25.32
CA GLN A 504 -41.93 -7.76 24.87
C GLN A 504 -42.38 -7.84 23.40
N ARG A 505 -43.19 -6.89 22.94
CA ARG A 505 -43.58 -6.74 21.54
C ARG A 505 -42.40 -6.28 20.67
N LEU A 506 -41.65 -5.26 21.09
CA LEU A 506 -40.47 -4.77 20.38
C LEU A 506 -39.38 -5.86 20.25
N ASP A 507 -39.17 -6.66 21.30
CA ASP A 507 -38.24 -7.79 21.25
C ASP A 507 -38.68 -8.86 20.25
N SER A 508 -40.00 -9.11 20.14
CA SER A 508 -40.54 -10.04 19.14
C SER A 508 -40.46 -9.51 17.70
N GLU A 509 -40.63 -8.19 17.50
CA GLU A 509 -40.46 -7.53 16.20
C GLU A 509 -38.98 -7.46 15.79
N ALA A 510 -38.06 -7.27 16.73
CA ALA A 510 -36.62 -7.32 16.51
C ALA A 510 -36.15 -8.74 16.12
N ALA A 511 -36.67 -9.78 16.80
CA ALA A 511 -36.39 -11.17 16.46
C ALA A 511 -36.93 -11.56 15.06
N ALA A 512 -38.13 -11.07 14.71
CA ALA A 512 -38.68 -11.27 13.36
C ALA A 512 -37.83 -10.59 12.28
N ARG A 513 -37.38 -9.34 12.52
CA ARG A 513 -36.49 -8.61 11.60
C ARG A 513 -35.12 -9.27 11.46
N ALA A 514 -34.55 -9.80 12.55
CA ALA A 514 -33.30 -10.57 12.50
C ALA A 514 -33.41 -11.79 11.57
N SER A 515 -34.53 -12.52 11.60
CA SER A 515 -34.75 -13.65 10.68
C SER A 515 -34.85 -13.24 9.21
N VAL A 516 -35.40 -12.06 8.93
CA VAL A 516 -35.45 -11.50 7.56
C VAL A 516 -34.05 -11.14 7.10
N TYR A 517 -33.24 -10.49 7.92
CA TYR A 517 -31.87 -10.15 7.58
C TYR A 517 -30.97 -11.38 7.40
N GLU A 518 -31.16 -12.44 8.18
CA GLU A 518 -30.47 -13.73 7.95
C GLU A 518 -30.86 -14.35 6.61
N SER A 519 -32.13 -14.26 6.21
CA SER A 519 -32.59 -14.73 4.90
C SER A 519 -32.04 -13.90 3.74
N GLU A 520 -31.91 -12.59 3.92
CA GLU A 520 -31.33 -11.68 2.93
C GLU A 520 -29.82 -11.86 2.80
N LEU A 521 -29.11 -12.09 3.91
CA LEU A 521 -27.68 -12.42 3.91
C LEU A 521 -27.42 -13.76 3.22
N ALA A 522 -28.26 -14.77 3.46
CA ALA A 522 -28.18 -16.05 2.76
C ALA A 522 -28.43 -15.90 1.25
N ALA A 523 -29.40 -15.07 0.85
CA ALA A 523 -29.67 -14.78 -0.56
C ALA A 523 -28.53 -13.96 -1.22
N LEU A 524 -27.90 -13.05 -0.48
CA LEU A 524 -26.77 -12.25 -0.96
C LEU A 524 -25.51 -13.11 -1.12
N ALA A 525 -25.26 -14.01 -0.17
CA ALA A 525 -24.20 -15.00 -0.25
C ALA A 525 -24.38 -15.93 -1.47
N ALA A 526 -25.61 -16.39 -1.74
CA ALA A 526 -25.92 -17.18 -2.93
C ALA A 526 -25.71 -16.40 -4.24
N ARG A 527 -26.02 -15.09 -4.27
CA ARG A 527 -25.75 -14.22 -5.43
C ARG A 527 -24.26 -13.98 -5.64
N LEU A 528 -23.48 -13.82 -4.57
CA LEU A 528 -22.03 -13.66 -4.65
C LEU A 528 -21.34 -14.96 -5.10
N GLU A 529 -21.81 -16.13 -4.65
CA GLU A 529 -21.35 -17.41 -5.19
C GLU A 529 -21.69 -17.57 -6.68
N ALA A 530 -22.88 -17.18 -7.11
CA ALA A 530 -23.26 -17.21 -8.52
C ALA A 530 -22.37 -16.28 -9.37
N ALA A 531 -22.13 -15.06 -8.90
CA ALA A 531 -21.24 -14.10 -9.56
C ALA A 531 -19.78 -14.59 -9.59
N ALA A 532 -19.32 -15.27 -8.54
CA ALA A 532 -17.99 -15.87 -8.51
C ALA A 532 -17.85 -17.03 -9.51
N ARG A 533 -18.89 -17.85 -9.70
CA ARG A 533 -18.93 -18.91 -10.71
C ARG A 533 -18.97 -18.32 -12.13
N GLU A 534 -19.69 -17.23 -12.33
CA GLU A 534 -19.78 -16.53 -13.62
C GLU A 534 -18.46 -15.84 -13.99
N ALA A 535 -17.80 -15.19 -13.03
CA ALA A 535 -16.46 -14.62 -13.21
C ALA A 535 -15.38 -15.69 -13.45
N ALA A 536 -15.52 -16.89 -12.87
CA ALA A 536 -14.65 -18.02 -13.17
C ALA A 536 -14.84 -18.52 -14.62
N ALA A 537 -16.09 -18.60 -15.09
CA ALA A 537 -16.40 -18.97 -16.47
C ALA A 537 -15.93 -17.91 -17.49
N GLU A 538 -15.99 -16.61 -17.15
CA GLU A 538 -15.42 -15.55 -17.99
C GLU A 538 -13.89 -15.59 -18.06
N ARG A 539 -13.21 -15.90 -16.94
CA ARG A 539 -11.76 -16.13 -16.96
C ARG A 539 -11.37 -17.33 -17.81
N GLU A 540 -12.19 -18.37 -17.85
CA GLU A 540 -11.98 -19.53 -18.71
C GLU A 540 -12.17 -19.17 -20.19
N ARG A 541 -13.17 -18.34 -20.52
CA ARG A 541 -13.37 -17.81 -21.88
C ARG A 541 -12.23 -16.89 -22.32
N HIS A 542 -11.77 -15.99 -21.45
CA HIS A 542 -10.61 -15.13 -21.74
C HIS A 542 -9.31 -15.92 -21.81
N GLY A 543 -9.17 -16.99 -21.03
CA GLY A 543 -8.07 -17.94 -21.15
C GLY A 543 -8.08 -18.65 -22.52
N ALA A 544 -9.26 -19.07 -22.99
CA ALA A 544 -9.41 -19.67 -24.31
C ALA A 544 -9.16 -18.66 -25.46
N GLU A 545 -9.57 -17.40 -25.30
CA GLU A 545 -9.28 -16.33 -26.27
C GLU A 545 -7.80 -15.95 -26.28
N LEU A 546 -7.12 -15.88 -25.13
CA LEU A 546 -5.68 -15.68 -25.03
C LEU A 546 -4.90 -16.84 -25.64
N ALA A 547 -5.36 -18.08 -25.43
CA ALA A 547 -4.79 -19.25 -26.08
C ALA A 547 -4.94 -19.15 -27.61
N ARG A 548 -6.10 -18.72 -28.12
CA ARG A 548 -6.34 -18.50 -29.56
C ARG A 548 -5.46 -17.38 -30.12
N VAL A 549 -5.35 -16.25 -29.43
CA VAL A 549 -4.50 -15.12 -29.84
C VAL A 549 -3.01 -15.49 -29.78
N SER A 550 -2.60 -16.29 -28.80
CA SER A 550 -1.23 -16.82 -28.72
C SER A 550 -0.92 -17.79 -29.85
N ALA A 551 -1.88 -18.62 -30.26
CA ALA A 551 -1.75 -19.52 -31.39
C ALA A 551 -1.71 -18.74 -32.73
N GLU A 552 -2.54 -17.70 -32.88
CA GLU A 552 -2.49 -16.80 -34.04
C GLU A 552 -1.18 -15.98 -34.08
N ALA A 553 -0.63 -15.59 -32.92
CA ALA A 553 0.67 -14.93 -32.83
C ALA A 553 1.84 -15.88 -33.13
N ALA A 554 1.78 -17.12 -32.67
CA ALA A 554 2.74 -18.17 -32.97
C ALA A 554 2.74 -18.50 -34.48
N ALA A 555 1.56 -18.61 -35.10
CA ALA A 555 1.44 -18.83 -36.55
C ALA A 555 2.01 -17.67 -37.37
N LYS A 556 1.79 -16.41 -36.95
CA LYS A 556 2.41 -15.23 -37.59
C LYS A 556 3.92 -15.16 -37.35
N PHE A 557 4.40 -15.66 -36.23
CA PHE A 557 5.83 -15.75 -35.95
C PHE A 557 6.49 -16.84 -36.80
N GLU A 558 5.83 -18.00 -36.97
CA GLU A 558 6.27 -19.04 -37.91
C GLU A 558 6.29 -18.52 -39.35
N GLU A 559 5.27 -17.81 -39.80
CA GLU A 559 5.21 -17.20 -41.14
C GLU A 559 6.36 -16.21 -41.35
N ARG A 560 6.66 -15.35 -40.36
CA ARG A 560 7.81 -14.43 -40.41
C ARG A 560 9.14 -15.16 -40.34
N SER A 561 9.25 -16.24 -39.57
CA SER A 561 10.46 -17.05 -39.47
C SER A 561 10.73 -17.81 -40.77
N ALA A 562 9.67 -18.28 -41.45
CA ALA A 562 9.74 -18.91 -42.76
C ALA A 562 10.13 -17.90 -43.83
N GLY A 563 9.59 -16.67 -43.76
CA GLY A 563 10.00 -15.56 -44.63
C GLY A 563 11.47 -15.13 -44.42
N LEU A 564 11.93 -15.07 -43.16
CA LEU A 564 13.33 -14.81 -42.83
C LEU A 564 14.24 -15.95 -43.30
N LYS A 565 13.83 -17.21 -43.12
CA LYS A 565 14.58 -18.37 -43.57
C LYS A 565 14.70 -18.43 -45.10
N ALA A 566 13.61 -18.14 -45.82
CA ALA A 566 13.64 -17.98 -47.27
C ALA A 566 14.52 -16.80 -47.71
N GLY A 567 14.54 -15.71 -46.94
CA GLY A 567 15.45 -14.57 -47.15
C GLY A 567 16.92 -14.93 -46.93
N TYR A 568 17.24 -15.71 -45.90
CA TYR A 568 18.59 -16.22 -45.64
C TYR A 568 19.02 -17.25 -46.67
N GLU A 569 18.13 -18.12 -47.13
CA GLU A 569 18.41 -19.07 -48.21
C GLU A 569 18.63 -18.36 -49.54
N ALA A 570 17.87 -17.29 -49.84
CA ALA A 570 18.10 -16.44 -51.00
C ALA A 570 19.42 -15.65 -50.90
N MET A 571 19.78 -15.17 -49.70
CA MET A 571 21.06 -14.49 -49.45
C MET A 571 22.24 -15.47 -49.54
N ALA A 572 22.09 -16.70 -49.03
CA ALA A 572 23.09 -17.75 -49.15
C ALA A 572 23.25 -18.19 -50.62
N ALA A 573 22.16 -18.31 -51.38
CA ALA A 573 22.21 -18.58 -52.81
C ALA A 573 22.90 -17.45 -53.59
N ARG A 574 22.67 -16.19 -53.20
CA ARG A 574 23.34 -15.03 -53.78
C ARG A 574 24.83 -14.97 -53.42
N ILE A 575 25.20 -15.22 -52.17
CA ILE A 575 26.61 -15.33 -51.74
C ILE A 575 27.29 -16.49 -52.46
N LYS A 576 26.60 -17.61 -52.68
CA LYS A 576 27.13 -18.76 -53.43
C LYS A 576 27.32 -18.41 -54.91
N ALA A 577 26.37 -17.72 -55.52
CA ALA A 577 26.50 -17.23 -56.90
C ALA A 577 27.64 -16.19 -57.03
N ASP A 578 27.77 -15.27 -56.08
CA ASP A 578 28.84 -14.27 -56.05
C ASP A 578 30.21 -14.93 -55.81
N ALA A 579 30.28 -15.98 -54.99
CA ALA A 579 31.47 -16.80 -54.77
C ALA A 579 31.84 -17.65 -56.00
N GLU A 580 30.86 -18.24 -56.69
CA GLU A 580 31.08 -18.95 -57.95
C GLU A 580 31.57 -18.00 -59.04
N THR A 581 31.02 -16.78 -59.11
CA THR A 581 31.48 -15.73 -60.02
C THR A 581 32.88 -15.23 -59.66
N ALA A 582 33.22 -15.14 -58.37
CA ALA A 582 34.56 -14.79 -57.90
C ALA A 582 35.58 -15.91 -58.15
N ILE A 583 35.17 -17.18 -58.05
CA ILE A 583 35.99 -18.34 -58.39
C ILE A 583 36.21 -18.43 -59.90
N GLU A 584 35.20 -18.12 -60.72
CA GLU A 584 35.34 -18.01 -62.18
C GLU A 584 36.27 -16.85 -62.57
N ALA A 585 36.13 -15.68 -61.93
CA ALA A 585 37.02 -14.54 -62.14
C ALA A 585 38.46 -14.83 -61.69
N PHE A 586 38.63 -15.56 -60.57
CA PHE A 586 39.93 -16.04 -60.10
C PHE A 586 40.52 -17.10 -61.03
N LYS A 587 39.71 -18.03 -61.56
CA LYS A 587 40.15 -19.00 -62.57
C LYS A 587 40.57 -18.30 -63.86
N ALA A 588 39.86 -17.26 -64.29
CA ALA A 588 40.22 -16.44 -65.45
C ALA A 588 41.51 -15.63 -65.21
N SER A 589 41.72 -15.11 -64.01
CA SER A 589 42.96 -14.42 -63.64
C SER A 589 44.14 -15.40 -63.48
N PHE A 590 43.88 -16.60 -62.97
CA PHE A 590 44.87 -17.66 -62.81
C PHE A 590 45.25 -18.29 -64.15
N SER A 591 44.31 -18.46 -65.08
CA SER A 591 44.61 -18.88 -66.45
C SER A 591 45.39 -17.80 -67.20
N ALA A 592 45.06 -16.52 -67.03
CA ALA A 592 45.84 -15.41 -67.61
C ALA A 592 47.26 -15.32 -67.03
N SER A 593 47.43 -15.58 -65.72
CA SER A 593 48.75 -15.67 -65.07
C SER A 593 49.53 -16.90 -65.52
N SER A 594 48.86 -18.06 -65.64
CA SER A 594 49.47 -19.30 -66.12
C SER A 594 49.86 -19.23 -67.61
N GLU A 595 49.15 -18.46 -68.44
CA GLU A 595 49.53 -18.20 -69.83
C GLU A 595 50.69 -17.20 -69.92
N ALA A 596 50.79 -16.23 -69.00
CA ALA A 596 51.95 -15.34 -68.89
C ALA A 596 53.20 -16.11 -68.44
N ASP A 597 53.07 -17.01 -67.45
CA ASP A 597 54.14 -17.91 -67.00
C ASP A 597 54.49 -18.96 -68.05
N GLY A 598 53.52 -19.41 -68.85
CA GLY A 598 53.74 -20.27 -70.01
C GLY A 598 54.60 -19.58 -71.07
N LYS A 599 54.27 -18.33 -71.43
CA LYS A 599 55.08 -17.52 -72.36
C LYS A 599 56.47 -17.20 -71.82
N ASN A 600 56.61 -17.05 -70.50
CA ASN A 600 57.91 -16.85 -69.85
C ASN A 600 58.74 -18.13 -69.84
N ARG A 601 58.11 -19.30 -69.61
CA ARG A 601 58.75 -20.62 -69.72
C ARG A 601 59.12 -21.00 -71.15
N ASP A 602 58.33 -20.60 -72.14
CA ASP A 602 58.64 -20.80 -73.55
C ASP A 602 59.78 -19.87 -74.01
N ALA A 603 59.86 -18.65 -73.47
CA ALA A 603 61.00 -17.75 -73.67
C ALA A 603 62.28 -18.25 -72.97
N GLU A 604 62.16 -18.85 -71.78
CA GLU A 604 63.27 -19.52 -71.10
C GLU A 604 63.68 -20.82 -71.79
N ARG A 605 62.74 -21.60 -72.32
CA ARG A 605 63.03 -22.76 -73.18
C ARG A 605 63.74 -22.36 -74.46
N ALA A 606 63.32 -21.28 -75.12
CA ALA A 606 64.01 -20.78 -76.31
C ALA A 606 65.45 -20.30 -75.99
N ARG A 607 65.67 -19.70 -74.81
CA ARG A 607 67.03 -19.36 -74.32
C ARG A 607 67.85 -20.60 -73.97
N LEU A 608 67.22 -21.61 -73.38
CA LEU A 608 67.85 -22.88 -73.05
C LEU A 608 68.17 -23.71 -74.29
N GLU A 609 67.32 -23.70 -75.31
CA GLU A 609 67.59 -24.32 -76.61
C GLU A 609 68.70 -23.57 -77.35
N GLN A 610 68.73 -22.23 -77.32
CA GLN A 610 69.83 -21.47 -77.91
C GLN A 610 71.19 -21.71 -77.21
N THR A 611 71.18 -21.91 -75.88
CA THR A 611 72.39 -22.26 -75.12
C THR A 611 72.78 -23.73 -75.28
N LEU A 612 71.83 -24.65 -75.44
CA LEU A 612 72.08 -26.05 -75.78
C LEU A 612 72.58 -26.22 -77.21
N GLU A 613 72.11 -25.42 -78.17
CA GLU A 613 72.61 -25.39 -79.55
C GLU A 613 74.07 -24.91 -79.57
N GLN A 614 74.40 -23.85 -78.81
CA GLN A 614 75.77 -23.37 -78.60
C GLN A 614 76.67 -24.41 -77.92
N LEU A 615 76.19 -25.10 -76.88
CA LEU A 615 76.90 -26.19 -76.24
C LEU A 615 77.07 -27.40 -77.18
N SER A 616 76.09 -27.69 -78.04
CA SER A 616 76.19 -28.78 -79.02
C SER A 616 77.21 -28.47 -80.12
N GLY A 617 77.39 -27.18 -80.48
CA GLY A 617 78.46 -26.71 -81.35
C GLY A 617 79.84 -26.91 -80.70
N GLN A 618 79.98 -26.52 -79.44
CA GLN A 618 81.20 -26.74 -78.66
C GLN A 618 81.51 -28.23 -78.46
N PHE A 619 80.51 -29.10 -78.34
CA PHE A 619 80.69 -30.55 -78.27
C PHE A 619 81.11 -31.17 -79.61
N ARG A 620 80.67 -30.63 -80.76
CA ARG A 620 81.16 -31.08 -82.07
C ARG A 620 82.61 -30.65 -82.30
N ASP A 621 82.98 -29.44 -81.90
CA ASP A 621 84.36 -28.95 -81.98
C ASP A 621 85.29 -29.75 -81.05
N ALA A 622 84.84 -30.05 -79.82
CA ALA A 622 85.56 -30.92 -78.89
C ALA A 622 85.64 -32.39 -79.36
N GLN A 623 84.64 -32.90 -80.08
CA GLN A 623 84.70 -34.25 -80.68
C GLN A 623 85.71 -34.34 -81.82
N VAL A 624 85.91 -33.27 -82.60
CA VAL A 624 86.99 -33.20 -83.60
C VAL A 624 88.37 -33.22 -82.90
N GLU A 625 88.51 -32.48 -81.80
CA GLU A 625 89.74 -32.45 -80.99
C GLU A 625 90.05 -33.79 -80.29
N ILE A 626 89.03 -34.51 -79.83
CA ILE A 626 89.14 -35.86 -79.23
C ILE A 626 89.57 -36.92 -80.26
N VAL A 627 89.14 -36.80 -81.53
CA VAL A 627 89.58 -37.70 -82.61
C VAL A 627 91.05 -37.43 -82.99
N GLU A 628 91.50 -36.17 -82.94
CA GLU A 628 92.91 -35.79 -83.11
C GLU A 628 93.81 -36.21 -81.94
N LEU A 629 93.30 -36.19 -80.70
CA LEU A 629 94.00 -36.69 -79.51
C LEU A 629 94.10 -38.22 -79.49
N ASN A 630 93.05 -38.94 -79.92
CA ASN A 630 93.06 -40.40 -80.00
C ASN A 630 94.01 -40.95 -81.09
N THR A 631 94.26 -40.20 -82.15
CA THR A 631 95.29 -40.56 -83.15
C THR A 631 96.71 -40.32 -82.62
N ARG A 632 96.92 -39.40 -81.67
CA ARG A 632 98.22 -39.21 -80.98
C ARG A 632 98.45 -40.23 -79.86
N LEU A 633 97.41 -40.66 -79.14
CA LEU A 633 97.48 -41.67 -78.07
C LEU A 633 97.74 -43.09 -78.59
N ARG A 634 97.20 -43.47 -79.76
CA ARG A 634 97.53 -44.76 -80.41
C ARG A 634 99.01 -44.87 -80.82
N LYS A 635 99.69 -43.75 -81.07
CA LYS A 635 101.13 -43.69 -81.40
C LYS A 635 102.04 -43.75 -80.16
N ALA A 636 101.54 -43.38 -78.98
CA ALA A 636 102.28 -43.45 -77.71
C ALA A 636 102.11 -44.79 -76.99
N ALA A 637 100.99 -45.50 -77.22
CA ALA A 637 100.74 -46.84 -76.68
C ALA A 637 101.59 -47.94 -77.34
N GLU A 638 102.03 -47.76 -78.59
CA GLU A 638 102.97 -48.68 -79.28
C GLU A 638 104.40 -48.60 -78.70
N ASP A 639 104.78 -47.49 -78.05
CA ASP A 639 106.12 -47.29 -77.45
C ASP A 639 106.20 -47.67 -75.96
N ALA A 640 105.07 -47.85 -75.26
CA ALA A 640 105.03 -48.19 -73.83
C ALA A 640 105.03 -49.71 -73.53
N GLY A 641 104.61 -50.54 -74.49
CA GLY A 641 104.58 -52.01 -74.36
C GLY A 641 105.96 -52.68 -74.25
N ALA A 642 107.06 -51.95 -74.48
CA ALA A 642 108.43 -52.48 -74.38
C ALA A 642 109.08 -52.33 -72.98
N ARG A 643 108.42 -51.68 -72.00
CA ARG A 643 109.00 -51.43 -70.65
C ARG A 643 108.31 -52.16 -69.49
N GLU A 644 107.21 -52.87 -69.73
CA GLU A 644 106.43 -53.55 -68.67
C GLU A 644 106.82 -55.02 -68.39
N SER A 645 107.72 -55.62 -69.17
CA SER A 645 108.18 -57.01 -68.92
C SER A 645 109.28 -57.17 -67.86
N ALA A 646 109.69 -56.08 -67.19
CA ALA A 646 110.80 -56.08 -66.22
C ALA A 646 110.40 -55.82 -64.76
N LEU A 647 109.10 -55.65 -64.45
CA LEU A 647 108.63 -55.20 -63.12
C LEU A 647 107.66 -56.18 -62.43
N THR A 648 107.64 -57.44 -62.88
CA THR A 648 106.80 -58.53 -62.34
C THR A 648 107.55 -59.45 -61.36
N GLY A 649 108.66 -58.99 -60.78
CA GLY A 649 109.48 -59.74 -59.82
C GLY A 649 109.43 -59.24 -58.36
N GLU A 650 109.02 -58.01 -58.10
CA GLU A 650 109.14 -57.39 -56.75
C GLU A 650 107.82 -57.25 -55.97
N VAL A 651 106.66 -57.52 -56.59
CA VAL A 651 105.34 -57.32 -55.96
C VAL A 651 104.91 -58.47 -55.04
N ILE A 652 105.55 -59.64 -55.10
CA ILE A 652 105.17 -60.82 -54.31
C ILE A 652 105.64 -60.75 -52.84
N ALA A 653 106.60 -59.88 -52.49
CA ALA A 653 107.13 -59.78 -51.13
C ALA A 653 106.42 -58.77 -50.21
N VAL A 654 105.63 -57.82 -50.75
CA VAL A 654 104.97 -56.75 -49.97
C VAL A 654 103.58 -57.15 -49.47
N LYS A 655 102.96 -58.17 -50.07
CA LYS A 655 101.58 -58.61 -49.75
C LYS A 655 101.43 -59.23 -48.35
N ALA A 656 102.50 -59.78 -47.77
CA ALA A 656 102.42 -60.48 -46.47
C ALA A 656 102.47 -59.55 -45.23
N SER A 657 102.83 -58.27 -45.38
CA SER A 657 102.87 -57.32 -44.25
C SER A 657 101.57 -56.52 -44.06
N PHE A 658 100.72 -56.41 -45.09
CA PHE A 658 99.51 -55.60 -45.08
C PHE A 658 98.32 -56.28 -44.38
N ASP A 659 98.26 -57.62 -44.40
CA ASP A 659 97.15 -58.39 -43.85
C ASP A 659 97.10 -58.42 -42.30
N ARG A 660 98.18 -58.04 -41.61
CA ARG A 660 98.19 -57.94 -40.13
C ARG A 660 97.72 -56.58 -39.60
N GLU A 661 97.82 -55.53 -40.41
CA GLU A 661 97.48 -54.16 -39.97
C GLU A 661 95.97 -53.85 -40.12
N LEU A 662 95.32 -54.50 -41.09
CA LEU A 662 93.90 -54.33 -41.40
C LEU A 662 92.98 -54.94 -40.33
N SER A 663 93.38 -56.07 -39.71
CA SER A 663 92.62 -56.72 -38.65
C SER A 663 92.57 -55.93 -37.33
N ALA A 664 93.54 -55.03 -37.08
CA ALA A 664 93.58 -54.24 -35.86
C ALA A 664 92.66 -52.99 -35.94
N ARG A 665 92.66 -52.29 -37.08
CA ARG A 665 91.90 -51.04 -37.26
C ARG A 665 90.39 -51.24 -37.35
N VAL A 666 89.92 -52.38 -37.86
CA VAL A 666 88.48 -52.69 -37.93
C VAL A 666 87.88 -52.94 -36.55
N LYS A 667 88.65 -53.52 -35.61
CA LYS A 667 88.18 -53.74 -34.23
C LYS A 667 88.06 -52.45 -33.43
N GLU A 668 88.91 -51.47 -33.70
CA GLU A 668 88.93 -50.18 -33.00
C GLU A 668 87.80 -49.24 -33.49
N ALA A 669 87.51 -49.25 -34.80
CA ALA A 669 86.43 -48.45 -35.38
C ALA A 669 85.02 -48.89 -34.94
N VAL A 670 84.79 -50.21 -34.83
CA VAL A 670 83.48 -50.75 -34.40
C VAL A 670 83.19 -50.45 -32.93
N LEU A 671 84.22 -50.46 -32.06
CA LEU A 671 84.08 -50.12 -30.64
C LEU A 671 83.86 -48.62 -30.41
N ALA A 672 84.50 -47.75 -31.20
CA ALA A 672 84.30 -46.30 -31.11
C ALA A 672 82.88 -45.88 -31.56
N GLN A 673 82.35 -46.52 -32.61
CA GLN A 673 81.04 -46.18 -33.16
C GLN A 673 79.88 -46.70 -32.28
N THR A 674 80.06 -47.84 -31.60
CA THR A 674 79.06 -48.33 -30.63
C THR A 674 79.04 -47.53 -29.34
N ALA A 675 80.18 -47.02 -28.86
CA ALA A 675 80.22 -46.17 -27.68
C ALA A 675 79.51 -44.82 -27.90
N ALA A 676 79.73 -44.16 -29.04
CA ALA A 676 79.10 -42.87 -29.36
C ALA A 676 77.56 -42.97 -29.50
N LEU A 677 77.06 -44.11 -29.99
CA LEU A 677 75.63 -44.34 -30.18
C LEU A 677 74.91 -44.63 -28.85
N VAL A 678 75.59 -45.29 -27.91
CA VAL A 678 75.10 -45.49 -26.55
C VAL A 678 75.07 -44.17 -25.78
N GLU A 679 76.09 -43.33 -25.92
CA GLU A 679 76.14 -42.01 -25.28
C GLU A 679 75.03 -41.08 -25.81
N ALA A 680 74.80 -41.04 -27.14
CA ALA A 680 73.69 -40.28 -27.74
C ALA A 680 72.30 -40.80 -27.32
N MET A 681 72.16 -42.10 -27.03
CA MET A 681 70.90 -42.64 -26.51
C MET A 681 70.70 -42.31 -25.03
N GLU A 682 71.77 -42.26 -24.23
CA GLU A 682 71.72 -41.87 -22.82
C GLU A 682 71.40 -40.38 -22.68
N THR A 683 71.97 -39.51 -23.52
CA THR A 683 71.66 -38.07 -23.54
C THR A 683 70.21 -37.81 -23.94
N LEU A 684 69.69 -38.48 -24.97
CA LEU A 684 68.28 -38.37 -25.36
C LEU A 684 67.32 -38.89 -24.27
N LYS A 685 67.70 -39.93 -23.52
CA LYS A 685 66.90 -40.39 -22.37
C LYS A 685 66.92 -39.37 -21.23
N ALA A 686 68.07 -38.75 -20.95
CA ALA A 686 68.20 -37.70 -19.94
C ALA A 686 67.41 -36.44 -20.32
N GLU A 687 67.43 -36.02 -21.59
CA GLU A 687 66.64 -34.90 -22.11
C GLU A 687 65.13 -35.19 -22.06
N LYS A 688 64.72 -36.41 -22.42
CA LYS A 688 63.32 -36.84 -22.31
C LYS A 688 62.84 -36.87 -20.86
N ALA A 689 63.68 -37.29 -19.91
CA ALA A 689 63.39 -37.24 -18.49
C ALA A 689 63.26 -35.78 -18.01
N GLY A 690 64.19 -34.90 -18.38
CA GLY A 690 64.13 -33.47 -18.03
C GLY A 690 62.91 -32.74 -18.61
N LEU A 691 62.50 -33.06 -19.83
CA LEU A 691 61.26 -32.54 -20.43
C LEU A 691 60.01 -33.04 -19.71
N SER A 692 59.99 -34.31 -19.31
CA SER A 692 58.89 -34.88 -18.51
C SER A 692 58.76 -34.19 -17.16
N ASP A 693 59.89 -33.99 -16.46
CA ASP A 693 59.91 -33.31 -15.16
C ASP A 693 59.50 -31.84 -15.28
N SER A 694 59.94 -31.15 -16.34
CA SER A 694 59.53 -29.77 -16.63
C SER A 694 58.04 -29.65 -16.95
N LEU A 695 57.47 -30.61 -17.68
CA LEU A 695 56.04 -30.64 -17.98
C LEU A 695 55.22 -30.91 -16.72
N GLN A 696 55.69 -31.81 -15.85
CA GLN A 696 55.05 -32.09 -14.57
C GLN A 696 55.09 -30.88 -13.64
N ALA A 697 56.23 -30.19 -13.53
CA ALA A 697 56.36 -28.95 -12.77
C ALA A 697 55.42 -27.84 -13.29
N LYS A 698 55.29 -27.69 -14.62
CA LYS A 698 54.35 -26.74 -15.22
C LYS A 698 52.88 -27.13 -15.00
N HIS A 699 52.57 -28.42 -14.96
CA HIS A 699 51.23 -28.90 -14.65
C HIS A 699 50.86 -28.60 -13.19
N GLU A 700 51.77 -28.80 -12.25
CA GLU A 700 51.59 -28.45 -10.83
C GLU A 700 51.44 -26.93 -10.62
N GLU A 701 52.19 -26.12 -11.37
CA GLU A 701 52.06 -24.66 -11.36
C GLU A 701 50.69 -24.20 -11.88
N LEU A 702 50.18 -24.82 -12.95
CA LEU A 702 48.84 -24.55 -13.48
C LEU A 702 47.73 -24.96 -12.50
N LEU A 703 47.90 -26.06 -11.77
CA LEU A 703 46.95 -26.48 -10.73
C LEU A 703 46.91 -25.47 -9.59
N ARG A 704 48.07 -24.99 -9.11
CA ARG A 704 48.14 -23.94 -8.07
C ARG A 704 47.50 -22.64 -8.53
N LEU A 705 47.79 -22.17 -9.75
CA LEU A 705 47.17 -20.97 -10.30
C LEU A 705 45.64 -21.10 -10.43
N LYS A 706 45.14 -22.30 -10.76
CA LYS A 706 43.71 -22.57 -10.82
C LYS A 706 43.06 -22.56 -9.43
N GLU A 707 43.71 -23.12 -8.43
CA GLU A 707 43.26 -23.07 -7.03
C GLU A 707 43.25 -21.64 -6.48
N ASP A 708 44.29 -20.86 -6.76
CA ASP A 708 44.38 -19.46 -6.32
C ASP A 708 43.35 -18.56 -7.04
N SER A 709 43.07 -18.84 -8.32
CA SER A 709 42.01 -18.16 -9.06
C SER A 709 40.62 -18.50 -8.50
N GLN A 710 40.37 -19.77 -8.13
CA GLN A 710 39.12 -20.17 -7.49
C GLN A 710 38.96 -19.53 -6.11
N ARG A 711 40.01 -19.51 -5.29
CA ARG A 711 40.01 -18.84 -3.98
C ARG A 711 39.73 -17.34 -4.11
N SER A 712 40.41 -16.66 -5.03
CA SER A 712 40.20 -15.23 -5.29
C SER A 712 38.76 -14.94 -5.72
N ARG A 713 38.16 -15.84 -6.51
CA ARG A 713 36.75 -15.72 -6.92
C ARG A 713 35.80 -15.94 -5.74
N SER A 714 36.01 -16.97 -4.93
CA SER A 714 35.21 -17.21 -3.72
C SER A 714 35.33 -16.07 -2.70
N ASP A 715 36.52 -15.48 -2.54
CA ASP A 715 36.74 -14.34 -1.65
C ASP A 715 36.04 -13.07 -2.15
N LEU A 716 36.00 -12.84 -3.47
CA LEU A 716 35.24 -11.74 -4.07
C LEU A 716 33.74 -11.95 -3.93
N GLU A 717 33.24 -13.16 -4.17
CA GLU A 717 31.83 -13.51 -3.98
C GLU A 717 31.42 -13.34 -2.50
N ALA A 718 32.26 -13.76 -1.55
CA ALA A 718 32.03 -13.56 -0.12
C ALA A 718 32.04 -12.07 0.29
N ARG A 719 32.94 -11.26 -0.28
CA ARG A 719 32.96 -9.80 -0.04
C ARG A 719 31.73 -9.10 -0.59
N ILE A 720 31.31 -9.45 -1.81
CA ILE A 720 30.10 -8.90 -2.43
C ILE A 720 28.89 -9.24 -1.57
N LEU A 721 28.75 -10.49 -1.13
CA LEU A 721 27.68 -10.91 -0.23
C LEU A 721 27.70 -10.13 1.09
N ALA A 722 28.86 -9.96 1.72
CA ALA A 722 29.01 -9.21 2.96
C ALA A 722 28.63 -7.73 2.80
N ASP A 723 29.05 -7.10 1.70
CA ASP A 723 28.71 -5.70 1.40
C ASP A 723 27.21 -5.53 1.11
N PHE A 724 26.57 -6.49 0.43
CA PHE A 724 25.12 -6.49 0.22
C PHE A 724 24.35 -6.65 1.54
N THR A 725 24.73 -7.60 2.40
CA THR A 725 24.09 -7.78 3.71
C THR A 725 24.23 -6.53 4.57
N ARG A 726 25.39 -5.88 4.55
CA ARG A 726 25.62 -4.64 5.29
C ARG A 726 24.78 -3.48 4.74
N ALA A 727 24.67 -3.35 3.43
CA ALA A 727 23.82 -2.35 2.80
C ALA A 727 22.32 -2.57 3.09
N GLU A 728 21.87 -3.83 3.19
CA GLU A 728 20.50 -4.15 3.62
C GLU A 728 20.27 -3.81 5.10
N GLU A 729 21.23 -4.11 5.98
CA GLU A 729 21.15 -3.74 7.40
C GLU A 729 21.13 -2.23 7.60
N ASP A 730 21.97 -1.48 6.89
CA ASP A 730 21.99 -0.02 6.90
C ASP A 730 20.65 0.55 6.39
N ARG A 731 20.11 0.01 5.29
CA ARG A 731 18.81 0.45 4.75
C ARG A 731 17.64 0.10 5.67
N ARG A 732 17.71 -1.05 6.34
CA ARG A 732 16.71 -1.47 7.33
C ARG A 732 16.73 -0.55 8.55
N THR A 733 17.90 -0.24 9.09
CA THR A 733 18.04 0.67 10.23
C THR A 733 17.60 2.10 9.89
N GLU A 734 17.88 2.57 8.67
CA GLU A 734 17.37 3.86 8.17
C GLU A 734 15.84 3.88 8.07
N LEU A 735 15.23 2.82 7.54
CA LEU A 735 13.78 2.68 7.46
C LEU A 735 13.15 2.61 8.85
N GLU A 736 13.67 1.76 9.75
CA GLU A 736 13.21 1.64 11.13
C GLU A 736 13.31 3.00 11.86
N GLY A 737 14.39 3.74 11.66
CA GLY A 737 14.55 5.11 12.18
C GLY A 737 13.51 6.09 11.62
N SER A 738 13.22 6.03 10.31
CA SER A 738 12.21 6.87 9.68
C SER A 738 10.79 6.55 10.16
N TYR A 739 10.48 5.27 10.39
CA TYR A 739 9.20 4.84 10.95
C TYR A 739 9.06 5.28 12.40
N ALA A 740 10.09 5.11 13.23
CA ALA A 740 10.08 5.59 14.60
C ALA A 740 9.90 7.11 14.69
N ALA A 741 10.57 7.89 13.82
CA ALA A 741 10.42 9.34 13.76
C ALA A 741 9.00 9.76 13.32
N ARG A 742 8.41 9.07 12.34
CA ARG A 742 7.02 9.32 11.94
C ARG A 742 6.02 8.98 13.04
N LEU A 743 6.25 7.88 13.76
CA LEU A 743 5.39 7.47 14.88
C LEU A 743 5.44 8.52 16.00
N ALA A 744 6.64 8.98 16.37
CA ALA A 744 6.83 10.02 17.38
C ALA A 744 6.15 11.35 16.98
N ALA A 745 6.31 11.77 15.73
CA ALA A 745 5.65 12.98 15.22
C ALA A 745 4.11 12.87 15.25
N LEU A 746 3.57 11.67 14.97
CA LEU A 746 2.13 11.42 15.02
C LEU A 746 1.61 11.43 16.46
N GLU A 747 2.36 10.85 17.40
CA GLU A 747 2.04 10.90 18.84
C GLU A 747 2.06 12.34 19.38
N ASP A 748 3.05 13.14 18.98
CA ASP A 748 3.13 14.55 19.37
C ASP A 748 1.98 15.37 18.79
N ASP A 749 1.56 15.12 17.54
CA ASP A 749 0.36 15.76 16.96
C ASP A 749 -0.92 15.35 17.71
N PHE A 750 -1.04 14.09 18.12
CA PHE A 750 -2.16 13.65 18.96
C PHE A 750 -2.15 14.30 20.34
N ARG A 751 -0.98 14.43 20.97
CA ARG A 751 -0.86 15.14 22.26
C ARG A 751 -1.23 16.62 22.11
N ALA A 752 -0.77 17.28 21.06
CA ALA A 752 -1.11 18.67 20.76
C ALA A 752 -2.61 18.86 20.54
N ARG A 753 -3.26 17.97 19.78
CA ARG A 753 -4.72 17.99 19.58
C ARG A 753 -5.49 17.75 20.88
N ARG A 754 -5.00 16.85 21.74
CA ARG A 754 -5.62 16.58 23.05
C ARG A 754 -5.54 17.80 23.96
N ALA A 755 -4.37 18.45 24.02
CA ALA A 755 -4.19 19.68 24.79
C ALA A 755 -5.10 20.82 24.27
N ALA A 756 -5.20 21.00 22.95
CA ALA A 756 -6.07 22.01 22.36
C ALA A 756 -7.56 21.75 22.68
N LEU A 757 -8.01 20.48 22.67
CA LEU A 757 -9.36 20.11 23.07
C LEU A 757 -9.62 20.32 24.57
N GLU A 758 -8.63 20.02 25.41
CA GLU A 758 -8.72 20.28 26.86
C GLU A 758 -8.84 21.78 27.16
N ASP A 759 -8.07 22.62 26.46
CA ASP A 759 -8.17 24.08 26.55
C ASP A 759 -9.53 24.60 26.06
N GLU A 760 -10.05 24.07 24.96
CA GLU A 760 -11.37 24.45 24.43
C GLU A 760 -12.51 24.05 25.39
N ILE A 761 -12.47 22.84 25.94
CA ILE A 761 -13.41 22.38 26.97
C ILE A 761 -13.27 23.24 28.24
N GLY A 762 -12.05 23.61 28.62
CA GLY A 762 -11.78 24.53 29.73
C GLY A 762 -12.43 25.89 29.53
N LEU A 763 -12.29 26.48 28.34
CA LEU A 763 -12.92 27.76 27.98
C LEU A 763 -14.46 27.66 27.95
N GLN A 764 -15.00 26.57 27.43
CA GLN A 764 -16.46 26.34 27.43
C GLN A 764 -17.00 26.18 28.86
N ARG A 765 -16.30 25.45 29.73
CA ARG A 765 -16.65 25.36 31.15
C ARG A 765 -16.61 26.72 31.84
N ALA A 766 -15.57 27.52 31.58
CA ALA A 766 -15.46 28.87 32.14
C ALA A 766 -16.64 29.77 31.71
N ARG A 767 -17.01 29.75 30.43
CA ARG A 767 -18.19 30.48 29.91
C ARG A 767 -19.48 30.01 30.57
N LEU A 768 -19.70 28.70 30.65
CA LEU A 768 -20.89 28.15 31.33
C LEU A 768 -20.94 28.52 32.80
N THR A 769 -19.80 28.61 33.50
CA THR A 769 -19.78 29.08 34.89
C THR A 769 -20.11 30.57 35.01
N GLU A 770 -19.64 31.41 34.09
CA GLU A 770 -19.98 32.83 34.05
C GLU A 770 -21.47 33.05 33.72
N GLU A 771 -22.00 32.33 32.74
CA GLU A 771 -23.43 32.38 32.38
C GLU A 771 -24.32 31.92 33.54
N ASN A 772 -23.97 30.81 34.21
CA ASN A 772 -24.69 30.36 35.39
C ASN A 772 -24.62 31.37 36.55
N ALA A 773 -23.48 32.03 36.75
CA ALA A 773 -23.34 33.09 37.75
C ALA A 773 -24.19 34.32 37.40
N ALA A 774 -24.24 34.71 36.12
CA ALA A 774 -25.07 35.79 35.63
C ALA A 774 -26.57 35.48 35.78
N LEU A 775 -26.99 34.25 35.46
CA LEU A 775 -28.37 33.79 35.65
C LEU A 775 -28.78 33.76 37.12
N LYS A 776 -27.90 33.28 38.02
CA LYS A 776 -28.13 33.35 39.47
C LYS A 776 -28.27 34.78 39.96
N SER A 777 -27.41 35.70 39.51
CA SER A 777 -27.52 37.13 39.87
C SER A 777 -28.82 37.76 39.34
N ALA A 778 -29.26 37.38 38.14
CA ALA A 778 -30.53 37.84 37.58
C ALA A 778 -31.73 37.31 38.37
N LEU A 779 -31.70 36.03 38.76
CA LEU A 779 -32.73 35.42 39.62
C LEU A 779 -32.78 36.09 41.00
N GLU A 780 -31.63 36.39 41.62
CA GLU A 780 -31.58 37.12 42.89
C GLU A 780 -32.20 38.52 42.74
N LYS A 781 -31.90 39.25 41.66
CA LYS A 781 -32.50 40.57 41.37
C LYS A 781 -34.02 40.48 41.16
N ILE A 782 -34.50 39.46 40.46
CA ILE A 782 -35.94 39.23 40.26
C ILE A 782 -36.61 38.87 41.60
N SER A 783 -35.99 38.03 42.42
CA SER A 783 -36.50 37.69 43.76
C SER A 783 -36.55 38.90 44.69
N ALA A 784 -35.55 39.77 44.64
CA ALA A 784 -35.52 41.02 45.41
C ALA A 784 -36.57 42.02 44.92
N ALA A 785 -36.80 42.09 43.61
CA ALA A 785 -37.87 42.91 43.03
C ALA A 785 -39.26 42.37 43.41
N ALA A 786 -39.45 41.05 43.42
CA ALA A 786 -40.69 40.42 43.87
C ALA A 786 -40.93 40.61 45.38
N ALA A 787 -39.90 40.49 46.21
CA ALA A 787 -39.98 40.78 47.64
C ALA A 787 -40.34 42.26 47.91
N SER A 788 -39.75 43.19 47.13
CA SER A 788 -40.09 44.63 47.16
C SER A 788 -41.52 44.92 46.72
N ALA A 789 -42.01 44.23 45.67
CA ALA A 789 -43.39 44.35 45.21
C ALA A 789 -44.40 43.80 46.24
N ASN A 790 -44.07 42.67 46.88
CA ASN A 790 -44.88 42.08 47.95
C ASN A 790 -44.88 42.97 49.21
N ALA A 791 -43.76 43.60 49.56
CA ALA A 791 -43.70 44.55 50.66
C ALA A 791 -44.58 45.79 50.38
N ARG A 792 -44.56 46.32 49.15
CA ARG A 792 -45.45 47.42 48.74
C ARG A 792 -46.92 47.01 48.72
N SER A 793 -47.23 45.78 48.31
CA SER A 793 -48.60 45.25 48.33
C SER A 793 -49.11 45.06 49.76
N ALA A 794 -48.27 44.60 50.68
CA ALA A 794 -48.59 44.52 52.11
C ALA A 794 -48.81 45.91 52.73
N GLU A 795 -47.99 46.90 52.39
CA GLU A 795 -48.14 48.28 52.86
C GLU A 795 -49.43 48.94 52.32
N LEU A 796 -49.83 48.59 51.10
CA LEU A 796 -51.08 49.07 50.48
C LEU A 796 -52.31 48.37 51.09
N ALA A 797 -52.20 47.07 51.40
CA ALA A 797 -53.22 46.33 52.12
C ALA A 797 -53.42 46.89 53.54
N GLU A 798 -52.33 47.25 54.24
CA GLU A 798 -52.39 47.86 55.57
C GLU A 798 -53.02 49.27 55.54
N LYS A 799 -52.71 50.08 54.53
CA LYS A 799 -53.35 51.39 54.30
C LYS A 799 -54.84 51.26 53.98
N LEU A 800 -55.24 50.23 53.22
CA LEU A 800 -56.66 49.94 52.94
C LEU A 800 -57.38 49.47 54.21
N LEU A 801 -56.76 48.63 55.03
CA LEU A 801 -57.32 48.16 56.31
C LEU A 801 -57.46 49.30 57.33
N ALA A 802 -56.53 50.25 57.34
CA ALA A 802 -56.62 51.46 58.17
C ALA A 802 -57.73 52.41 57.68
N ALA A 803 -57.88 52.58 56.36
CA ALA A 803 -58.97 53.36 55.77
C ALA A 803 -60.35 52.72 56.04
N GLU A 804 -60.43 51.39 55.99
CA GLU A 804 -61.64 50.63 56.28
C GLU A 804 -62.03 50.74 57.76
N LYS A 805 -61.06 50.69 58.69
CA LYS A 805 -61.28 50.94 60.12
C LYS A 805 -61.78 52.36 60.39
N ASN A 806 -61.24 53.36 59.71
CA ASN A 806 -61.68 54.76 59.85
C ASN A 806 -63.10 54.96 59.30
N TYR A 807 -63.40 54.35 58.16
CA TYR A 807 -64.75 54.35 57.59
C TYR A 807 -65.76 53.64 58.51
N HIS A 808 -65.38 52.54 59.16
CA HIS A 808 -66.23 51.85 60.12
C HIS A 808 -66.44 52.63 61.43
N ALA A 809 -65.44 53.37 61.90
CA ALA A 809 -65.57 54.24 63.07
C ALA A 809 -66.51 55.43 62.79
N GLU A 810 -66.43 56.02 61.60
CA GLU A 810 -67.30 57.11 61.14
C GLU A 810 -68.75 56.61 60.91
N LYS A 811 -68.90 55.40 60.37
CA LYS A 811 -70.19 54.72 60.22
C LYS A 811 -70.83 54.36 61.57
N LEU A 812 -70.04 53.93 62.57
CA LEU A 812 -70.55 53.67 63.91
C LEU A 812 -71.04 54.96 64.59
N GLY A 813 -70.32 56.08 64.40
CA GLY A 813 -70.72 57.39 64.92
C GLY A 813 -72.06 57.88 64.34
N MET A 814 -72.26 57.76 63.03
CA MET A 814 -73.55 58.08 62.41
C MET A 814 -74.67 57.10 62.78
N GLN A 815 -74.35 55.82 63.02
CA GLN A 815 -75.33 54.82 63.44
C GLN A 815 -75.78 55.03 64.89
N THR A 816 -74.92 55.51 65.80
CA THR A 816 -75.30 55.81 67.17
C THR A 816 -76.26 57.00 67.31
N GLU A 817 -76.23 57.97 66.39
CA GLU A 817 -77.20 59.08 66.36
C GLU A 817 -78.53 58.66 65.72
N HIS A 818 -78.50 57.82 64.69
CA HIS A 818 -79.72 57.32 64.03
C HIS A 818 -80.49 56.25 64.84
N VAL A 819 -79.81 55.42 65.64
CA VAL A 819 -80.47 54.40 66.48
C VAL A 819 -81.33 55.03 67.57
N ARG A 820 -80.94 56.19 68.10
CA ARG A 820 -81.70 56.90 69.14
C ARG A 820 -83.01 57.52 68.64
N GLU A 821 -83.08 57.87 67.35
CA GLU A 821 -84.30 58.38 66.70
C GLU A 821 -85.18 57.25 66.13
N ALA A 822 -84.59 56.09 65.82
CA ALA A 822 -85.29 54.96 65.20
C ALA A 822 -85.90 53.97 66.22
N GLU A 823 -85.39 53.87 67.44
CA GLU A 823 -85.93 52.97 68.49
C GLU A 823 -87.38 53.27 68.90
N ALA A 824 -87.85 54.51 68.73
CA ALA A 824 -89.25 54.89 68.98
C ALA A 824 -90.21 54.50 67.85
N SER A 825 -89.71 54.27 66.63
CA SER A 825 -90.52 54.03 65.41
C SER A 825 -90.47 52.57 64.95
N ILE A 826 -89.40 51.84 65.28
CA ILE A 826 -89.16 50.46 64.82
C ILE A 826 -89.96 49.40 65.63
N SER A 827 -90.38 49.71 66.86
CA SER A 827 -91.12 48.76 67.71
C SER A 827 -92.49 48.36 67.14
N GLU A 828 -93.10 49.19 66.29
CA GLU A 828 -94.38 48.89 65.62
C GLU A 828 -94.21 48.25 64.22
N ALA A 829 -93.06 48.44 63.56
CA ALA A 829 -92.80 47.94 62.20
C ALA A 829 -92.14 46.55 62.16
N VAL A 830 -91.47 46.12 63.25
CA VAL A 830 -90.78 44.81 63.34
C VAL A 830 -91.76 43.63 63.32
N ALA A 831 -93.00 43.82 63.77
CA ALA A 831 -94.01 42.76 63.73
C ALA A 831 -94.45 42.38 62.30
N ALA A 832 -94.27 43.26 61.30
CA ALA A 832 -94.70 43.02 59.92
C ALA A 832 -93.54 42.62 58.97
N ALA A 833 -92.27 42.83 59.36
CA ALA A 833 -91.11 42.61 58.47
C ALA A 833 -90.47 41.21 58.59
N VAL A 834 -90.80 40.43 59.63
CA VAL A 834 -90.23 39.08 59.84
C VAL A 834 -90.73 38.07 58.79
N GLU A 835 -91.91 38.27 58.21
CA GLU A 835 -92.46 37.34 57.21
C GLU A 835 -91.83 37.51 55.79
N VAL A 836 -91.25 38.68 55.51
CA VAL A 836 -90.63 39.01 54.20
C VAL A 836 -89.14 38.64 54.15
N SER A 837 -88.45 38.63 55.29
CA SER A 837 -87.03 38.27 55.36
C SER A 837 -86.80 36.75 55.25
N GLU A 838 -87.75 35.92 55.70
CA GLU A 838 -87.68 34.46 55.55
C GLU A 838 -87.81 33.98 54.09
N GLN A 839 -88.53 34.72 53.24
CA GLN A 839 -88.64 34.40 51.81
C GLN A 839 -87.38 34.80 51.01
N ARG A 840 -86.70 35.87 51.41
CA ARG A 840 -85.44 36.31 50.78
C ARG A 840 -84.24 35.44 51.16
N LEU A 841 -84.24 34.86 52.35
CA LEU A 841 -83.18 33.94 52.79
C LEU A 841 -83.19 32.62 52.00
N ARG A 842 -84.38 32.13 51.59
CA ARG A 842 -84.51 30.93 50.75
C ARG A 842 -84.01 31.18 49.31
N HIS A 843 -84.30 32.35 48.74
CA HIS A 843 -83.84 32.70 47.39
C HIS A 843 -82.31 32.91 47.32
N ALA A 844 -81.71 33.52 48.36
CA ALA A 844 -80.26 33.68 48.44
C ALA A 844 -79.51 32.35 48.67
N GLN A 845 -80.14 31.37 49.32
CA GLN A 845 -79.59 30.02 49.49
C GLN A 845 -79.63 29.21 48.18
N ASP A 846 -80.65 29.39 47.35
CA ASP A 846 -80.76 28.76 46.02
C ASP A 846 -79.76 29.36 45.01
N GLU A 847 -79.51 30.67 45.04
CA GLU A 847 -78.49 31.31 44.19
C GLU A 847 -77.06 30.95 44.60
N LEU A 848 -76.78 30.78 45.90
CA LEU A 848 -75.50 30.27 46.39
C LEU A 848 -75.26 28.81 46.00
N ALA A 849 -76.31 27.99 45.95
CA ALA A 849 -76.22 26.61 45.47
C ALA A 849 -75.96 26.56 43.95
N LYS A 850 -76.56 27.49 43.18
CA LYS A 850 -76.34 27.62 41.73
C LYS A 850 -74.91 28.10 41.41
N ALA A 851 -74.41 29.12 42.10
CA ALA A 851 -73.04 29.62 41.94
C ALA A 851 -71.98 28.57 42.32
N ARG A 852 -72.24 27.73 43.33
CA ARG A 852 -71.36 26.60 43.68
C ARG A 852 -71.35 25.49 42.63
N LYS A 853 -72.47 25.28 41.93
CA LYS A 853 -72.57 24.31 40.83
C LYS A 853 -71.85 24.83 39.58
N GLU A 854 -72.03 26.09 39.23
CA GLU A 854 -71.34 26.74 38.11
C GLU A 854 -69.81 26.79 38.34
N ALA A 855 -69.35 27.04 39.58
CA ALA A 855 -67.92 26.96 39.93
C ALA A 855 -67.35 25.53 39.88
N LEU A 856 -68.16 24.50 40.16
CA LEU A 856 -67.78 23.10 40.00
C LEU A 856 -67.71 22.69 38.52
N ASP A 857 -68.62 23.20 37.69
CA ASP A 857 -68.63 22.96 36.25
C ASP A 857 -67.46 23.69 35.54
N GLU A 858 -67.09 24.90 35.97
CA GLU A 858 -65.88 25.62 35.52
C GLU A 858 -64.58 24.94 35.98
N ALA A 859 -64.52 24.43 37.21
CA ALA A 859 -63.39 23.64 37.66
C ALA A 859 -63.23 22.35 36.83
N GLY A 860 -64.34 21.71 36.47
CA GLY A 860 -64.37 20.56 35.56
C GLY A 860 -63.94 20.89 34.13
N SER A 861 -64.28 22.08 33.60
CA SER A 861 -63.82 22.50 32.27
C SER A 861 -62.31 22.83 32.26
N MET A 862 -61.79 23.45 33.33
CA MET A 862 -60.35 23.69 33.46
C MET A 862 -59.57 22.38 33.63
N GLU A 863 -60.09 21.40 34.36
CA GLU A 863 -59.46 20.06 34.44
C GLU A 863 -59.47 19.34 33.08
N ALA A 864 -60.54 19.49 32.30
CA ALA A 864 -60.62 18.93 30.94
C ALA A 864 -59.66 19.61 29.95
N GLU A 865 -59.50 20.93 30.04
CA GLU A 865 -58.51 21.68 29.24
C GLU A 865 -57.07 21.34 29.64
N PHE A 866 -56.80 21.18 30.94
CA PHE A 866 -55.48 20.77 31.44
C PHE A 866 -55.15 19.32 31.02
N ALA A 867 -56.15 18.43 30.99
CA ALA A 867 -56.00 17.07 30.48
C ALA A 867 -55.72 17.07 28.96
N ALA A 868 -56.44 17.89 28.18
CA ALA A 868 -56.20 18.04 26.75
C ALA A 868 -54.82 18.64 26.43
N GLU A 869 -54.34 19.59 27.23
CA GLU A 869 -53.01 20.19 27.07
C GLU A 869 -51.88 19.22 27.49
N LYS A 870 -52.12 18.41 28.52
CA LYS A 870 -51.23 17.30 28.90
C LYS A 870 -51.12 16.24 27.80
N ASP A 871 -52.24 15.84 27.19
CA ASP A 871 -52.24 14.87 26.09
C ASP A 871 -51.55 15.45 24.85
N ARG A 872 -51.71 16.75 24.59
CA ARG A 872 -50.99 17.46 23.52
C ARG A 872 -49.48 17.52 23.74
N LEU A 873 -49.02 17.73 24.98
CA LEU A 873 -47.60 17.69 25.35
C LEU A 873 -47.01 16.28 25.24
N LEU A 874 -47.78 15.25 25.58
CA LEU A 874 -47.38 13.85 25.39
C LEU A 874 -47.25 13.51 23.89
N GLU A 875 -48.17 13.97 23.04
CA GLU A 875 -48.02 13.82 21.58
C GLU A 875 -46.81 14.58 21.02
N GLU A 876 -46.45 15.72 21.60
CA GLU A 876 -45.26 16.47 21.20
C GLU A 876 -43.97 15.77 21.63
N MET A 877 -43.95 15.13 22.80
CA MET A 877 -42.86 14.27 23.24
C MET A 877 -42.71 13.04 22.34
N ASP A 878 -43.80 12.34 22.02
CA ASP A 878 -43.77 11.20 21.09
C ASP A 878 -43.25 11.59 19.69
N ARG A 879 -43.54 12.82 19.22
CA ARG A 879 -42.96 13.32 17.96
C ARG A 879 -41.47 13.59 18.09
N ARG A 880 -41.00 14.14 19.21
CA ARG A 880 -39.58 14.37 19.48
C ARG A 880 -38.82 13.06 19.59
N ASP A 881 -39.38 12.05 20.24
CA ASP A 881 -38.79 10.72 20.35
C ASP A 881 -38.67 10.06 18.98
N ARG A 882 -39.70 10.15 18.12
CA ARG A 882 -39.62 9.69 16.71
C ARG A 882 -38.58 10.45 15.88
N TYR A 883 -38.34 11.73 16.15
CA TYR A 883 -37.27 12.49 15.51
C TYR A 883 -35.87 12.07 15.99
N ILE A 884 -35.73 11.77 17.28
CA ILE A 884 -34.49 11.25 17.86
C ILE A 884 -34.20 9.86 17.28
N GLU A 885 -35.18 8.95 17.25
CA GLU A 885 -35.03 7.62 16.63
C GLU A 885 -34.68 7.70 15.15
N SER A 886 -35.28 8.64 14.40
CA SER A 886 -34.94 8.89 13.00
C SER A 886 -33.52 9.45 12.80
N ALA A 887 -33.06 10.32 13.71
CA ALA A 887 -31.71 10.85 13.70
C ALA A 887 -30.66 9.77 14.08
N GLU A 888 -30.98 8.92 15.06
CA GLU A 888 -30.14 7.77 15.45
C GLU A 888 -30.05 6.73 14.33
N ALA A 889 -31.17 6.43 13.65
CA ALA A 889 -31.16 5.54 12.49
C ALA A 889 -30.29 6.08 11.35
N LYS A 890 -30.32 7.40 11.09
CA LYS A 890 -29.42 8.06 10.13
C LYS A 890 -27.96 8.07 10.55
N MET A 891 -27.67 8.25 11.85
CA MET A 891 -26.30 8.12 12.36
C MET A 891 -25.77 6.70 12.17
N GLN A 892 -26.55 5.68 12.48
CA GLN A 892 -26.17 4.29 12.26
C GLN A 892 -25.97 3.96 10.78
N GLU A 893 -26.77 4.57 9.88
CA GLU A 893 -26.61 4.42 8.44
C GLU A 893 -25.31 5.07 7.94
N LEU A 894 -24.98 6.28 8.42
CA LEU A 894 -23.70 6.95 8.14
C LEU A 894 -22.50 6.19 8.72
N GLU A 895 -22.63 5.59 9.90
CA GLU A 895 -21.59 4.72 10.48
C GLU A 895 -21.36 3.47 9.62
N ARG A 896 -22.42 2.85 9.10
CA ARG A 896 -22.33 1.72 8.17
C ARG A 896 -21.72 2.13 6.83
N GLU A 897 -22.05 3.30 6.30
CA GLU A 897 -21.46 3.84 5.08
C GLU A 897 -19.97 4.17 5.28
N MET A 898 -19.58 4.73 6.43
CA MET A 898 -18.18 4.97 6.79
C MET A 898 -17.38 3.68 6.96
N LEU A 899 -18.00 2.64 7.53
CA LEU A 899 -17.42 1.29 7.61
C LEU A 899 -17.24 0.67 6.22
N ARG A 900 -18.24 0.77 5.35
CA ARG A 900 -18.15 0.33 3.95
C ARG A 900 -17.08 1.09 3.20
N TYR A 901 -17.00 2.41 3.33
CA TYR A 901 -15.98 3.23 2.67
C TYR A 901 -14.56 2.85 3.12
N ARG A 902 -14.36 2.55 4.42
CA ARG A 902 -13.07 2.03 4.93
C ARG A 902 -12.77 0.63 4.41
N GLN A 903 -13.78 -0.22 4.30
CA GLN A 903 -13.63 -1.58 3.81
C GLN A 903 -13.35 -1.61 2.29
N ASP A 904 -14.02 -0.76 1.53
CA ASP A 904 -13.83 -0.57 0.09
C ASP A 904 -12.48 0.07 -0.19
N SER A 905 -12.10 1.14 0.53
CA SER A 905 -10.76 1.76 0.47
C SER A 905 -9.65 0.75 0.81
N SER A 906 -9.84 -0.07 1.85
CA SER A 906 -8.88 -1.11 2.21
C SER A 906 -8.82 -2.22 1.15
N SER A 907 -9.95 -2.56 0.53
CA SER A 907 -10.01 -3.54 -0.55
C SER A 907 -9.36 -3.04 -1.84
N GLU A 908 -9.50 -1.74 -2.17
CA GLU A 908 -8.81 -1.09 -3.29
C GLU A 908 -7.32 -0.97 -3.03
N LEU A 909 -6.88 -0.67 -1.80
CA LEU A 909 -5.48 -0.68 -1.42
C LEU A 909 -4.89 -2.10 -1.57
N MET A 910 -5.58 -3.13 -1.07
CA MET A 910 -5.16 -4.53 -1.21
C MET A 910 -5.16 -4.99 -2.67
N ARG A 911 -6.12 -4.51 -3.47
CA ARG A 911 -6.15 -4.76 -4.92
C ARG A 911 -4.96 -4.12 -5.61
N ASN A 912 -4.63 -2.86 -5.31
CA ASN A 912 -3.47 -2.16 -5.85
C ASN A 912 -2.15 -2.82 -5.45
N ILE A 913 -2.02 -3.28 -4.21
CA ILE A 913 -0.87 -4.07 -3.74
C ILE A 913 -0.79 -5.40 -4.51
N SER A 914 -1.91 -6.11 -4.67
CA SER A 914 -1.93 -7.38 -5.42
C SER A 914 -1.62 -7.19 -6.91
N GLU A 915 -2.04 -6.08 -7.50
CA GLU A 915 -1.75 -5.72 -8.89
C GLU A 915 -0.29 -5.29 -9.06
N GLN A 916 0.31 -4.59 -8.09
CA GLN A 916 1.74 -4.32 -8.06
C GLN A 916 2.57 -5.59 -7.88
N ASP A 917 2.20 -6.48 -6.96
CA ASP A 917 2.85 -7.78 -6.77
C ASP A 917 2.74 -8.67 -8.02
N LYS A 918 1.63 -8.58 -8.73
CA LYS A 918 1.47 -9.26 -10.02
C LYS A 918 2.39 -8.65 -11.08
N ARG A 919 2.49 -7.33 -11.17
CA ARG A 919 3.45 -6.65 -12.07
C ARG A 919 4.90 -6.99 -11.75
N PHE A 920 5.26 -7.11 -10.47
CA PHE A 920 6.60 -7.55 -10.07
C PHE A 920 6.86 -9.01 -10.44
N ARG A 921 5.88 -9.90 -10.25
CA ARG A 921 5.99 -11.30 -10.68
C ARG A 921 6.08 -11.44 -12.20
N ASP A 922 5.29 -10.68 -12.95
CA ASP A 922 5.32 -10.67 -14.41
C ASP A 922 6.66 -10.09 -14.93
N ALA A 923 7.16 -9.01 -14.33
CA ALA A 923 8.47 -8.45 -14.65
C ALA A 923 9.63 -9.41 -14.30
N ALA A 924 9.56 -10.10 -13.17
CA ALA A 924 10.54 -11.12 -12.79
C ALA A 924 10.47 -12.34 -13.72
N ALA A 925 9.28 -12.75 -14.15
CA ALA A 925 9.10 -13.81 -15.13
C ALA A 925 9.61 -13.42 -16.52
N GLU A 926 9.41 -12.16 -16.93
CA GLU A 926 9.99 -11.63 -18.16
C GLU A 926 11.52 -11.54 -18.10
N GLU A 927 12.10 -11.11 -16.97
CA GLU A 927 13.55 -11.09 -16.79
C GLU A 927 14.12 -12.52 -16.80
N LYS A 928 13.45 -13.46 -16.12
CA LYS A 928 13.77 -14.89 -16.17
C LYS A 928 13.69 -15.45 -17.58
N ALA A 929 12.65 -15.10 -18.35
CA ALA A 929 12.54 -15.52 -19.75
C ALA A 929 13.64 -14.91 -20.64
N ARG A 930 14.08 -13.67 -20.36
CA ARG A 930 15.21 -13.02 -21.06
C ARG A 930 16.54 -13.68 -20.71
N THR A 931 16.76 -14.03 -19.45
CA THR A 931 17.97 -14.73 -19.01
C THR A 931 18.00 -16.15 -19.55
N GLU A 932 16.89 -16.88 -19.53
CA GLU A 932 16.76 -18.20 -20.17
C GLU A 932 16.98 -18.12 -21.69
N ALA A 933 16.43 -17.12 -22.38
CA ALA A 933 16.67 -16.91 -23.81
C ALA A 933 18.15 -16.57 -24.10
N ARG A 934 18.81 -15.80 -23.23
CA ARG A 934 20.23 -15.47 -23.36
C ARG A 934 21.13 -16.68 -23.09
N VAL A 935 20.79 -17.51 -22.12
CA VAL A 935 21.49 -18.78 -21.86
C VAL A 935 21.31 -19.72 -23.05
N LYS A 936 20.09 -19.86 -23.57
CA LYS A 936 19.83 -20.65 -24.78
C LYS A 936 20.61 -20.15 -26.00
N GLN A 937 20.71 -18.85 -26.20
CA GLN A 937 21.56 -18.28 -27.26
C GLN A 937 23.05 -18.60 -27.06
N LEU A 938 23.54 -18.64 -25.82
CA LEU A 938 24.92 -19.04 -25.52
C LEU A 938 25.13 -20.55 -25.70
N GLU A 939 24.15 -21.37 -25.37
CA GLU A 939 24.14 -22.82 -25.61
C GLU A 939 24.14 -23.12 -27.11
N ASP A 940 23.28 -22.48 -27.89
CA ASP A 940 23.23 -22.60 -29.35
C ASP A 940 24.55 -22.16 -30.02
N LEU A 941 25.18 -21.09 -29.50
CA LEU A 941 26.50 -20.63 -29.97
C LEU A 941 27.63 -21.59 -29.60
N LEU A 942 27.56 -22.21 -28.42
CA LEU A 942 28.51 -23.25 -28.00
C LEU A 942 28.34 -24.51 -28.86
N GLU A 943 27.11 -24.97 -29.09
CA GLU A 943 26.83 -26.11 -29.96
C GLU A 943 27.28 -25.85 -31.40
N ALA A 944 27.04 -24.63 -31.94
CA ALA A 944 27.54 -24.24 -33.25
C ALA A 944 29.08 -24.23 -33.32
N LYS A 945 29.76 -23.81 -32.24
CA LYS A 945 31.23 -23.82 -32.15
C LYS A 945 31.78 -25.24 -32.02
N GLU A 946 31.15 -26.09 -31.23
CA GLU A 946 31.50 -27.51 -31.12
C GLU A 946 31.32 -28.23 -32.45
N LYS A 947 30.27 -27.91 -33.20
CA LYS A 947 30.05 -28.42 -34.56
C LYS A 947 31.13 -27.97 -35.54
N LEU A 948 31.54 -26.69 -35.49
CA LEU A 948 32.64 -26.18 -36.30
C LEU A 948 33.99 -26.85 -35.96
N LEU A 949 34.24 -27.13 -34.68
CA LEU A 949 35.42 -27.87 -34.26
C LEU A 949 35.37 -29.33 -34.73
N ALA A 950 34.21 -29.99 -34.61
CA ALA A 950 34.02 -31.35 -35.11
C ALA A 950 34.16 -31.43 -36.63
N ASP A 951 33.67 -30.44 -37.38
CA ASP A 951 33.82 -30.35 -38.83
C ASP A 951 35.27 -30.01 -39.23
N SER A 952 35.98 -29.19 -38.46
CA SER A 952 37.43 -28.95 -38.61
C SER A 952 38.22 -30.24 -38.38
N ASP A 953 37.91 -31.01 -37.34
CA ASP A 953 38.55 -32.29 -37.08
C ASP A 953 38.27 -33.31 -38.19
N ARG A 954 37.04 -33.34 -38.71
CA ARG A 954 36.69 -34.14 -39.90
C ARG A 954 37.48 -33.70 -41.12
N PHE A 955 37.65 -32.40 -41.34
CA PHE A 955 38.46 -31.87 -42.44
C PHE A 955 39.93 -32.25 -42.31
N CYS A 956 40.51 -32.14 -41.11
CA CYS A 956 41.88 -32.57 -40.83
C CYS A 956 42.05 -34.08 -41.04
N ARG A 957 41.12 -34.90 -40.54
CA ARG A 957 41.13 -36.35 -40.79
C ARG A 957 40.99 -36.69 -42.28
N GLN A 958 40.13 -35.98 -43.00
CA GLN A 958 39.97 -36.17 -44.45
C GLN A 958 41.25 -35.79 -45.20
N LYS A 959 41.88 -34.67 -44.84
CA LYS A 959 43.18 -34.27 -45.40
C LYS A 959 44.28 -35.30 -45.12
N GLN A 960 44.27 -35.92 -43.94
CA GLN A 960 45.21 -36.97 -43.60
C GLN A 960 44.95 -38.24 -44.41
N LEU A 961 43.69 -38.64 -44.60
CA LEU A 961 43.33 -39.75 -45.49
C LEU A 961 43.71 -39.47 -46.95
N ASP A 962 43.55 -38.24 -47.43
CA ASP A 962 43.96 -37.84 -48.78
C ASP A 962 45.49 -37.87 -48.94
N LEU A 963 46.25 -37.47 -47.90
CA LEU A 963 47.71 -37.60 -47.85
C LEU A 963 48.16 -39.06 -47.82
N ASP A 964 47.52 -39.90 -46.99
CA ASP A 964 47.82 -41.32 -46.94
C ASP A 964 47.53 -41.99 -48.30
N LYS A 965 46.46 -41.57 -48.97
CA LYS A 965 46.12 -42.02 -50.33
C LYS A 965 47.18 -41.57 -51.34
N THR A 966 47.64 -40.32 -51.32
CA THR A 966 48.68 -39.86 -52.26
C THR A 966 50.02 -40.55 -52.00
N HIS A 967 50.36 -40.83 -50.73
CA HIS A 967 51.53 -41.63 -50.37
C HIS A 967 51.41 -43.07 -50.86
N ALA A 968 50.23 -43.70 -50.72
CA ALA A 968 49.99 -45.03 -51.26
C ALA A 968 50.09 -45.07 -52.79
N GLU A 969 49.54 -44.07 -53.49
CA GLU A 969 49.65 -43.93 -54.95
C GLU A 969 51.10 -43.70 -55.39
N LEU A 970 51.87 -42.88 -54.67
CA LEU A 970 53.29 -42.66 -54.94
C LEU A 970 54.08 -43.96 -54.75
N ASN A 971 53.83 -44.71 -53.68
CA ASN A 971 54.47 -46.00 -53.42
C ASN A 971 54.11 -47.03 -54.50
N GLN A 972 52.87 -47.06 -54.98
CA GLN A 972 52.48 -47.91 -56.12
C GLN A 972 53.20 -47.51 -57.41
N ARG A 973 53.37 -46.21 -57.68
CA ARG A 973 54.15 -45.73 -58.84
C ARG A 973 55.63 -46.09 -58.72
N LEU A 974 56.21 -45.95 -57.53
CA LEU A 974 57.59 -46.36 -57.26
C LEU A 974 57.76 -47.87 -57.41
N SER A 975 56.79 -48.67 -56.96
CA SER A 975 56.80 -50.13 -57.15
C SER A 975 56.75 -50.49 -58.64
N LYS A 976 55.85 -49.88 -59.41
CA LYS A 976 55.78 -50.07 -60.87
C LYS A 976 57.05 -49.64 -61.57
N PHE A 977 57.61 -48.49 -61.20
CA PHE A 977 58.86 -48.01 -61.75
C PHE A 977 60.01 -48.99 -61.44
N ASN A 978 60.07 -49.52 -60.22
CA ASN A 978 61.04 -50.55 -59.86
C ASN A 978 60.83 -51.85 -60.65
N GLU A 979 59.60 -52.30 -60.84
CA GLU A 979 59.27 -53.46 -61.70
C GLU A 979 59.72 -53.23 -63.15
N GLU A 980 59.46 -52.05 -63.71
CA GLU A 980 59.92 -51.67 -65.06
C GLU A 980 61.46 -51.64 -65.15
N LEU A 981 62.13 -51.14 -64.11
CA LEU A 981 63.59 -51.10 -64.02
C LEU A 981 64.19 -52.51 -63.90
N TYR A 982 63.55 -53.39 -63.13
CA TYR A 982 63.90 -54.81 -63.06
C TYR A 982 63.69 -55.50 -64.41
N ALA A 983 62.57 -55.25 -65.09
CA ALA A 983 62.32 -55.79 -66.43
C ALA A 983 63.35 -55.30 -67.46
N GLN A 984 63.75 -54.02 -67.40
CA GLN A 984 64.81 -53.46 -68.24
C GLN A 984 66.18 -54.11 -67.93
N LYS A 985 66.52 -54.29 -66.65
CA LYS A 985 67.76 -54.99 -66.26
C LYS A 985 67.75 -56.44 -66.72
N GLN A 986 66.63 -57.13 -66.63
CA GLN A 986 66.49 -58.50 -67.09
C GLN A 986 66.65 -58.59 -68.62
N ALA A 987 66.03 -57.69 -69.38
CA ALA A 987 66.20 -57.62 -70.83
C ALA A 987 67.64 -57.27 -71.25
N LEU A 988 68.36 -56.44 -70.47
CA LEU A 988 69.77 -56.17 -70.70
C LEU A 988 70.65 -57.38 -70.39
N SER A 989 70.38 -58.08 -69.29
CA SER A 989 71.06 -59.33 -68.92
C SER A 989 70.88 -60.41 -69.99
N GLU A 990 69.66 -60.60 -70.50
CA GLU A 990 69.38 -61.54 -71.60
C GLU A 990 70.14 -61.15 -72.89
N LYS A 991 70.24 -59.85 -73.19
CA LYS A 991 71.05 -59.36 -74.32
C LYS A 991 72.54 -59.62 -74.11
N GLU A 992 73.07 -59.34 -72.92
CA GLU A 992 74.47 -59.62 -72.58
C GLU A 992 74.77 -61.12 -72.66
N GLN A 993 73.85 -61.96 -72.21
CA GLN A 993 73.94 -63.41 -72.31
C GLN A 993 73.96 -63.86 -73.78
N SER A 994 73.08 -63.29 -74.63
CA SER A 994 73.08 -63.58 -76.07
C SER A 994 74.37 -63.15 -76.78
N ILE A 995 74.97 -62.03 -76.37
CA ILE A 995 76.26 -61.56 -76.89
C ILE A 995 77.39 -62.46 -76.40
N SER A 996 77.34 -62.92 -75.14
CA SER A 996 78.31 -63.87 -74.58
C SER A 996 78.25 -65.21 -75.30
N ASP A 997 77.05 -65.74 -75.56
CA ASP A 997 76.85 -66.97 -76.33
C ASP A 997 77.36 -66.84 -77.76
N TYR A 998 77.16 -65.66 -78.39
CA TYR A 998 77.69 -65.37 -79.71
C TYR A 998 79.23 -65.30 -79.71
N ARG A 999 79.83 -64.69 -78.68
CA ARG A 999 81.29 -64.69 -78.49
C ARG A 999 81.85 -66.08 -78.26
N LEU A 1000 81.22 -66.89 -77.42
CA LEU A 1000 81.62 -68.28 -77.17
C LEU A 1000 81.53 -69.12 -78.44
N LYS A 1001 80.53 -68.88 -79.29
CA LYS A 1001 80.40 -69.54 -80.59
C LYS A 1001 81.53 -69.15 -81.54
N LEU A 1002 81.87 -67.86 -81.61
CA LEU A 1002 83.04 -67.38 -82.36
C LEU A 1002 84.35 -67.96 -81.83
N GLU A 1003 84.56 -68.00 -80.51
CA GLU A 1003 85.74 -68.60 -79.90
C GLU A 1003 85.86 -70.09 -80.22
N LYS A 1004 84.75 -70.84 -80.22
CA LYS A 1004 84.74 -72.24 -80.66
C LYS A 1004 85.14 -72.36 -82.12
N GLU A 1005 84.58 -71.53 -83.01
CA GLU A 1005 84.95 -71.50 -84.43
C GLU A 1005 86.43 -71.12 -84.64
N TYR A 1006 86.96 -70.18 -83.87
CA TYR A 1006 88.39 -69.83 -83.89
C TYR A 1006 89.28 -70.94 -83.33
N SER A 1007 88.84 -71.67 -82.30
CA SER A 1007 89.59 -72.81 -81.75
C SER A 1007 89.67 -73.98 -82.75
N VAL A 1008 88.59 -74.22 -83.51
CA VAL A 1008 88.58 -75.22 -84.58
C VAL A 1008 89.54 -74.82 -85.69
N LYS A 1009 89.50 -73.55 -86.13
CA LYS A 1009 90.45 -73.03 -87.14
C LYS A 1009 91.90 -73.01 -86.65
N ALA A 1010 92.12 -72.75 -85.36
CA ALA A 1010 93.45 -72.83 -84.76
C ALA A 1010 93.95 -74.28 -84.72
N GLY A 1011 93.07 -75.24 -84.42
CA GLY A 1011 93.36 -76.67 -84.52
C GLY A 1011 93.70 -77.11 -85.93
N GLU A 1012 92.96 -76.65 -86.95
CA GLU A 1012 93.27 -76.88 -88.37
C GLU A 1012 94.63 -76.28 -88.76
N LEU A 1013 94.97 -75.09 -88.26
CA LEU A 1013 96.28 -74.47 -88.47
C LEU A 1013 97.42 -75.22 -87.79
N GLU A 1014 97.21 -75.76 -86.58
CA GLU A 1014 98.20 -76.64 -85.95
C GLU A 1014 98.34 -77.97 -86.67
N GLN A 1015 97.24 -78.52 -87.20
CA GLN A 1015 97.27 -79.74 -88.00
C GLN A 1015 98.05 -79.51 -89.31
N MET A 1016 97.82 -78.39 -89.99
CA MET A 1016 98.61 -77.96 -91.14
C MET A 1016 100.08 -77.71 -90.79
N LYS A 1017 100.38 -77.12 -89.62
CA LYS A 1017 101.77 -76.96 -89.14
C LYS A 1017 102.41 -78.31 -88.83
N ALA A 1018 101.69 -79.25 -88.25
CA ALA A 1018 102.19 -80.59 -87.95
C ALA A 1018 102.48 -81.35 -89.26
N GLU A 1019 101.60 -81.25 -90.26
CA GLU A 1019 101.81 -81.81 -91.59
C GLU A 1019 102.98 -81.14 -92.33
N LEU A 1020 103.12 -79.82 -92.24
CA LEU A 1020 104.26 -79.08 -92.79
C LEU A 1020 105.57 -79.50 -92.09
N THR A 1021 105.54 -79.69 -90.77
CA THR A 1021 106.71 -80.12 -89.98
C THR A 1021 107.06 -81.57 -90.30
N ARG A 1022 106.07 -82.43 -90.55
CA ARG A 1022 106.26 -83.81 -91.05
C ARG A 1022 106.88 -83.81 -92.44
N ALA A 1023 106.39 -82.98 -93.36
CA ALA A 1023 106.95 -82.82 -94.70
C ALA A 1023 108.40 -82.28 -94.67
N ILE A 1024 108.71 -81.37 -93.75
CA ILE A 1024 110.07 -80.84 -93.55
C ILE A 1024 111.01 -81.91 -92.96
N MET A 1025 110.52 -82.75 -92.03
CA MET A 1025 111.30 -83.88 -91.50
C MET A 1025 111.56 -84.95 -92.58
N ASP A 1026 110.55 -85.29 -93.40
CA ASP A 1026 110.70 -86.22 -94.52
C ASP A 1026 111.63 -85.69 -95.62
N TYR A 1027 111.69 -84.37 -95.82
CA TYR A 1027 112.64 -83.73 -96.74
C TYR A 1027 114.09 -83.70 -96.20
N LYS A 1028 114.28 -83.56 -94.88
CA LYS A 1028 115.61 -83.65 -94.23
C LYS A 1028 116.17 -85.07 -94.15
N GLY A 1029 115.32 -86.11 -94.22
CA GLY A 1029 115.73 -87.52 -94.25
C GLY A 1029 116.19 -88.05 -95.62
N ARG A 1030 116.16 -87.24 -96.68
CA ARG A 1030 116.59 -87.62 -98.05
C ARG A 1030 117.82 -86.84 -98.55
N LYS A 1031 118.74 -86.53 -97.65
CA LYS A 1031 120.10 -86.07 -98.00
C LYS A 1031 121.14 -87.09 -97.59
#